data_AF-A0A2H6AB08-F1
#
_entry.id   AF-A0A2H6AB08-F1
#
_cell.length_a   1.000
_cell.length_b   1.000
_cell.length_c   1.000
_cell.angle_alpha   90.00
_cell.angle_beta   90.00
_cell.angle_gamma   90.00
#
_symmetry.space_group_name_H-M   'P 1'
#
loop_
_entity.id
_entity.type
_entity.pdbx_description
1 polymer ?
#
loop_
_entity_poly.entity_id
_entity_poly.type
_entity_poly.pdbx_seq_one_letter_code
_entity_poly.pdbx_strand_id
1 'polypeptide(L)'
;MWEQAINPAYWWGATAIASPIIIHLINRMRFRRIAWAAMEFLLKSQQRNRRRILIEQLILLLLRCLIVLALVALVVRPTWWMGEAAQARRQELPHYHFIVLDDSLSMRDLEDAKQPNGPTAFRRATALIGKLVRDYLDVPGAHYVTFFRLSHPETPDFGPPYAQLGESPPGQLLTSEEVSRLLSRLDALQPTALRLRAEDWLALLRGSGDFPGVSAYLSNIKRGHRYLHIVSDFREQDWNQESFRPILAQLGDWARGQDVQIRLYDVAAPTRLSDNPQERPTSHANLAITNVVARAQQRREEGTAASAVPVQVVAPGVPFDLEVTLRNFSASERSGLRVGVRVDGVEKNEFARVVDRISGYEERTLRLDMRFHDGETLGPKQITVYVEDGQQPDHLPADNVRHVYVELRRDLPVLLVDPDHMLDSPKPPSEYVASVLGATRRLGWRPERCRPNELKNRRLDDYPVIYLLNVPGVGNGPSDLDEDSLKALESYVRRGGSLVFFLGERVNVDLYNRFLYRNGQGIFPVPLALRPVPNSNLTFVDDPPDLDDTAPKVRVLQIGHPAFNFPREMLDEFARYLQINRYFKVDPAWKPGADVQVVLQLTNREPLTNFRLETVEIVQLLNQDTSPQRLMLANYAQRMLNWVADAEQKRNRKGPLLDAVAGLLSDPQLAEYWKRPDRKELRQRLERFQQRLLEGDPLVIEGKIGSGQRRGTVVAFMTSANPSPVAGRNYSWNNWGNEMFFSYVPMLAFLQSYLAGESRKARETETSHLLARSVEVRFDKEQYAPRLQLFYWPEGKPRDEQQALGAITGVESGQEIVFRLQPQQAGFYVLRLNEPGEGIAPKGEPESRILVLNPDCREEGDLRRVAEADLQEQWRRSLTEGELRLAFQEAQQIVARSPLLTEAAPPPQEYVQAKSWSDYSWVLLALLALLALEQFLAMLFSHHVPAGEKGLQPPPAARLVSITSPAGEVATTATTS
;
A
#
# COMPACT_ATOMS: atom_id res chain seq x y z
N MET A 1 2.24 -45.94 28.91
CA MET A 1 1.17 -46.02 29.94
C MET A 1 0.45 -47.38 30.01
N TRP A 2 0.66 -48.33 29.09
CA TRP A 2 0.08 -49.69 29.15
C TRP A 2 0.70 -50.61 30.23
N GLU A 3 1.90 -50.31 30.73
CA GLU A 3 2.59 -51.14 31.72
C GLU A 3 1.93 -51.14 33.11
N GLN A 4 1.22 -50.07 33.50
CA GLN A 4 0.62 -49.97 34.83
C GLN A 4 -0.59 -50.88 35.04
N ALA A 5 -1.36 -51.17 33.98
CA ALA A 5 -2.52 -52.05 34.05
C ALA A 5 -2.14 -53.55 34.11
N ILE A 6 -0.95 -53.90 33.62
CA ILE A 6 -0.46 -55.28 33.51
C ILE A 6 0.53 -55.62 34.63
N ASN A 7 1.13 -54.63 35.29
CA ASN A 7 2.08 -54.89 36.39
C ASN A 7 1.34 -55.54 37.58
N PRO A 8 1.62 -56.83 37.91
CA PRO A 8 0.94 -57.53 39.00
C PRO A 8 1.15 -56.86 40.36
N ALA A 9 2.20 -56.03 40.50
CA ALA A 9 2.55 -55.29 41.70
C ALA A 9 1.40 -54.40 42.22
N TYR A 10 0.64 -53.73 41.35
CA TYR A 10 -0.42 -52.82 41.80
C TYR A 10 -1.68 -53.55 42.27
N TRP A 11 -1.92 -54.77 41.78
CA TRP A 11 -2.98 -55.64 42.27
C TRP A 11 -2.70 -56.22 43.65
N TRP A 12 -1.44 -56.21 44.13
CA TRP A 12 -1.16 -56.50 45.55
C TRP A 12 -1.83 -55.49 46.49
N GLY A 13 -2.15 -54.27 46.02
CA GLY A 13 -2.98 -53.33 46.78
C GLY A 13 -4.36 -53.90 47.15
N ALA A 14 -4.90 -54.83 46.37
CA ALA A 14 -6.14 -55.54 46.71
C ALA A 14 -6.00 -56.44 47.95
N THR A 15 -4.79 -56.82 48.37
CA THR A 15 -4.58 -57.53 49.65
C THR A 15 -4.97 -56.68 50.86
N ALA A 16 -5.05 -55.35 50.73
CA ALA A 16 -5.56 -54.45 51.77
C ALA A 16 -7.04 -54.73 52.14
N ILE A 17 -7.80 -55.43 51.29
CA ILE A 17 -9.15 -55.92 51.60
C ILE A 17 -9.13 -56.91 52.78
N ALA A 18 -7.99 -57.58 53.02
CA ALA A 18 -7.82 -58.44 54.17
C ALA A 18 -7.91 -57.66 55.49
N SER A 19 -7.55 -56.37 55.52
CA SER A 19 -7.55 -55.58 56.75
C SER A 19 -8.95 -55.45 57.40
N PRO A 20 -10.03 -55.02 56.70
CA PRO A 20 -11.39 -55.04 57.25
C PRO A 20 -11.84 -56.43 57.73
N ILE A 21 -11.52 -57.48 56.97
CA ILE A 21 -11.93 -58.86 57.25
C ILE A 21 -11.25 -59.38 58.53
N ILE A 22 -9.94 -59.17 58.65
CA ILE A 22 -9.14 -59.58 59.81
C ILE A 22 -9.60 -58.81 61.05
N ILE A 23 -9.80 -57.48 60.96
CA ILE A 23 -10.30 -56.66 62.06
C ILE A 23 -11.68 -57.15 62.52
N HIS A 24 -12.58 -57.47 61.59
CA HIS A 24 -13.89 -58.03 61.91
C HIS A 24 -13.79 -59.38 62.63
N LEU A 25 -12.91 -60.28 62.18
CA LEU A 25 -12.69 -61.57 62.80
C LEU A 25 -12.12 -61.45 64.23
N ILE A 26 -11.14 -60.55 64.43
CA ILE A 26 -10.52 -60.28 65.74
C ILE A 26 -11.53 -59.68 66.73
N ASN A 27 -12.36 -58.74 66.29
CA ASN A 27 -13.38 -58.15 67.15
C ASN A 27 -14.45 -59.17 67.57
N ARG A 28 -14.77 -60.14 66.70
CA ARG A 28 -15.66 -61.26 67.05
C ARG A 28 -15.08 -62.16 68.15
N MET A 29 -13.76 -62.26 68.26
CA MET A 29 -13.08 -63.08 69.28
C MET A 29 -12.94 -62.40 70.65
N ARG A 30 -13.16 -61.08 70.77
CA ARG A 30 -12.96 -60.33 72.03
C ARG A 30 -14.21 -60.20 72.92
N PHE A 31 -15.33 -60.83 72.57
CA PHE A 31 -16.52 -60.82 73.43
C PHE A 31 -16.33 -61.74 74.64
N ARG A 32 -15.92 -61.17 75.78
CA ARG A 32 -16.05 -61.82 77.10
C ARG A 32 -17.54 -61.96 77.43
N ARG A 33 -18.03 -63.20 77.50
CA ARG A 33 -19.33 -63.51 78.11
C ARG A 33 -19.20 -63.32 79.63
N ILE A 34 -19.89 -62.32 80.18
CA ILE A 34 -20.04 -62.17 81.62
C ILE A 34 -21.35 -62.87 81.99
N ALA A 35 -21.28 -63.86 82.87
CA ALA A 35 -22.47 -64.54 83.39
C ALA A 35 -23.10 -63.68 84.51
N TRP A 36 -24.33 -63.22 84.31
CA TRP A 36 -25.16 -62.63 85.37
C TRP A 36 -26.51 -63.36 85.43
N ALA A 37 -26.99 -63.61 86.65
CA ALA A 37 -28.04 -64.55 87.04
C ALA A 37 -29.50 -64.18 86.66
N ALA A 38 -29.76 -63.22 85.76
CA ALA A 38 -31.12 -62.84 85.33
C ALA A 38 -31.34 -63.00 83.80
N MET A 39 -30.88 -64.11 83.22
CA MET A 39 -30.85 -64.34 81.76
C MET A 39 -32.19 -64.82 81.15
N GLU A 40 -33.11 -65.34 81.97
CA GLU A 40 -34.30 -66.06 81.46
C GLU A 40 -35.35 -65.15 80.78
N PHE A 41 -35.40 -63.85 81.09
CA PHE A 41 -36.28 -62.90 80.38
C PHE A 41 -35.66 -62.30 79.11
N LEU A 42 -34.33 -62.33 78.96
CA LEU A 42 -33.62 -61.77 77.80
C LEU A 42 -33.46 -62.79 76.65
N LEU A 43 -33.48 -64.09 76.97
CA LEU A 43 -33.36 -65.18 76.00
C LEU A 43 -34.59 -65.37 75.10
N LYS A 44 -35.78 -64.92 75.53
CA LYS A 44 -36.99 -64.94 74.68
C LYS A 44 -37.06 -63.77 73.68
N SER A 45 -36.21 -62.76 73.85
CA SER A 45 -36.10 -61.61 72.94
C SER A 45 -34.89 -61.72 71.98
N GLN A 46 -33.79 -62.38 72.38
CA GLN A 46 -32.56 -62.42 71.57
C GLN A 46 -32.53 -63.45 70.43
N GLN A 47 -33.39 -64.47 70.39
CA GLN A 47 -33.37 -65.44 69.28
C GLN A 47 -33.90 -64.86 67.96
N ARG A 48 -34.67 -63.76 67.99
CA ARG A 48 -35.26 -63.17 66.77
C ARG A 48 -34.36 -62.15 66.08
N ASN A 49 -33.43 -61.50 66.80
CA ASN A 49 -32.55 -60.46 66.26
C ASN A 49 -31.11 -60.91 65.93
N ARG A 50 -30.68 -62.12 66.32
CA ARG A 50 -29.31 -62.61 66.02
C ARG A 50 -29.03 -62.68 64.52
N ARG A 51 -30.00 -63.10 63.69
CA ARG A 51 -29.84 -63.11 62.23
C ARG A 51 -29.71 -61.70 61.67
N ARG A 52 -30.49 -60.75 62.19
CA ARG A 52 -30.48 -59.35 61.74
C ARG A 52 -29.13 -58.69 62.03
N ILE A 53 -28.61 -58.81 63.25
CA ILE A 53 -27.30 -58.23 63.63
C ILE A 53 -26.16 -58.84 62.80
N LEU A 54 -26.20 -60.15 62.52
CA LEU A 54 -25.21 -60.79 61.64
C LEU A 54 -25.28 -60.27 60.20
N ILE A 55 -26.48 -60.00 59.67
CA ILE A 55 -26.66 -59.42 58.33
C ILE A 55 -26.18 -57.98 58.30
N GLU A 56 -26.51 -57.17 59.31
CA GLU A 56 -26.09 -55.77 59.42
C GLU A 56 -24.55 -55.64 59.49
N GLN A 57 -23.89 -56.50 60.27
CA GLN A 57 -22.42 -56.55 60.35
C GLN A 57 -21.77 -57.05 59.04
N LEU A 58 -22.40 -58.01 58.34
CA LEU A 58 -21.89 -58.50 57.06
C LEU A 58 -22.00 -57.45 55.96
N ILE A 59 -23.09 -56.66 55.94
CA ILE A 59 -23.28 -55.56 55.00
C ILE A 59 -22.21 -54.48 55.22
N LEU A 60 -21.94 -54.09 56.47
CA LEU A 60 -20.88 -53.11 56.77
C LEU A 60 -19.49 -53.62 56.37
N LEU A 61 -19.21 -54.90 56.61
CA LEU A 61 -17.95 -55.51 56.21
C LEU A 61 -17.78 -55.50 54.68
N LEU A 62 -18.85 -55.85 53.95
CA LEU A 62 -18.87 -55.84 52.49
C LEU A 62 -18.64 -54.43 51.94
N LEU A 63 -19.28 -53.41 52.52
CA LEU A 63 -19.10 -52.00 52.11
C LEU A 63 -17.67 -51.52 52.32
N ARG A 64 -17.03 -51.87 53.45
CA ARG A 64 -15.62 -51.55 53.71
C ARG A 64 -14.68 -52.21 52.70
N CYS A 65 -14.96 -53.45 52.31
CA CYS A 65 -14.19 -54.14 51.28
C CYS A 65 -14.39 -53.48 49.90
N LEU A 66 -15.62 -53.05 49.58
CA LEU A 66 -15.93 -52.33 48.34
C LEU A 66 -15.24 -50.95 48.28
N ILE A 67 -15.14 -50.22 49.39
CA ILE A 67 -14.42 -48.94 49.44
C ILE A 67 -12.93 -49.14 49.13
N VAL A 68 -12.29 -50.14 49.72
CA VAL A 68 -10.88 -50.47 49.46
C VAL A 68 -10.69 -50.90 48.00
N LEU A 69 -11.60 -51.73 47.47
CA LEU A 69 -11.60 -52.11 46.04
C LEU A 69 -11.78 -50.92 45.11
N ALA A 70 -12.67 -49.98 45.44
CA ALA A 70 -12.89 -48.77 44.65
C ALA A 70 -11.65 -47.87 44.63
N LEU A 71 -10.95 -47.74 45.77
CA LEU A 71 -9.68 -47.03 45.88
C LEU A 71 -8.57 -47.70 45.05
N VAL A 72 -8.42 -49.02 45.17
CA VAL A 72 -7.45 -49.77 44.36
C VAL A 72 -7.80 -49.67 42.87
N ALA A 73 -9.09 -49.74 42.49
CA ALA A 73 -9.53 -49.56 41.11
C ALA A 73 -9.25 -48.14 40.58
N LEU A 74 -9.34 -47.10 41.42
CA LEU A 74 -8.98 -45.73 41.06
C LEU A 74 -7.48 -45.57 40.78
N VAL A 75 -6.64 -46.32 41.49
CA VAL A 75 -5.18 -46.37 41.30
C VAL A 75 -4.78 -47.23 40.11
N VAL A 76 -5.35 -48.44 40.01
CA VAL A 76 -5.02 -49.45 38.98
C VAL A 76 -5.64 -49.15 37.62
N ARG A 77 -6.73 -48.37 37.58
CA ARG A 77 -7.42 -47.93 36.36
C ARG A 77 -7.77 -49.10 35.41
N PRO A 78 -8.58 -50.08 35.84
CA PRO A 78 -8.85 -51.30 35.07
C PRO A 78 -9.55 -51.03 33.72
N THR A 79 -8.93 -51.44 32.61
CA THR A 79 -9.38 -51.15 31.23
C THR A 79 -10.16 -52.30 30.55
N TRP A 80 -10.12 -53.50 31.11
CA TRP A 80 -10.68 -54.76 30.57
C TRP A 80 -12.21 -54.93 30.54
N TRP A 81 -13.00 -54.07 31.19
CA TRP A 81 -14.47 -54.18 31.26
C TRP A 81 -15.20 -53.32 30.20
N MET A 82 -14.48 -52.49 29.44
CA MET A 82 -15.05 -51.61 28.43
C MET A 82 -15.19 -52.33 27.08
N GLY A 83 -16.42 -52.61 26.63
CA GLY A 83 -16.67 -53.24 25.32
C GLY A 83 -16.25 -52.37 24.13
N GLU A 84 -16.23 -52.97 22.92
CA GLU A 84 -15.73 -52.38 21.66
C GLU A 84 -16.22 -50.95 21.35
N ALA A 85 -17.43 -50.57 21.81
CA ALA A 85 -17.97 -49.22 21.67
C ALA A 85 -17.23 -48.13 22.49
N ALA A 86 -16.59 -48.50 23.60
CA ALA A 86 -15.72 -47.61 24.37
C ALA A 86 -14.27 -47.61 23.84
N GLN A 87 -13.83 -48.70 23.19
CA GLN A 87 -12.57 -48.74 22.43
C GLN A 87 -12.63 -47.81 21.20
N ALA A 88 -13.77 -47.77 20.49
CA ALA A 88 -14.03 -46.84 19.38
C ALA A 88 -14.14 -45.37 19.83
N ARG A 89 -14.57 -45.09 21.08
CA ARG A 89 -14.50 -43.75 21.70
C ARG A 89 -13.10 -43.34 22.15
N ARG A 90 -12.13 -44.25 22.08
CA ARG A 90 -10.73 -44.04 22.46
C ARG A 90 -9.77 -43.90 21.28
N GLN A 91 -10.26 -43.85 20.03
CA GLN A 91 -9.48 -43.18 18.99
C GLN A 91 -9.35 -41.73 19.44
N GLU A 92 -8.13 -41.32 19.80
CA GLU A 92 -7.80 -39.92 20.05
C GLU A 92 -8.39 -39.09 18.90
N LEU A 93 -9.17 -38.07 19.26
CA LEU A 93 -9.83 -37.24 18.25
C LEU A 93 -8.74 -36.72 17.30
N PRO A 94 -8.93 -36.80 15.97
CA PRO A 94 -7.90 -36.39 15.02
C PRO A 94 -7.54 -34.91 15.22
N HIS A 95 -6.26 -34.60 15.07
CA HIS A 95 -5.71 -33.26 15.20
C HIS A 95 -5.53 -32.66 13.79
N TYR A 96 -6.15 -31.53 13.52
CA TYR A 96 -6.09 -30.83 12.24
C TYR A 96 -5.26 -29.56 12.40
N HIS A 97 -4.15 -29.50 11.68
CA HIS A 97 -3.20 -28.39 11.71
C HIS A 97 -3.24 -27.62 10.40
N PHE A 98 -3.69 -26.37 10.47
CA PHE A 98 -3.62 -25.42 9.37
C PHE A 98 -2.42 -24.50 9.61
N ILE A 99 -1.47 -24.53 8.69
CA ILE A 99 -0.25 -23.73 8.77
C ILE A 99 -0.32 -22.67 7.68
N VAL A 100 -0.25 -21.41 8.07
CA VAL A 100 -0.18 -20.25 7.17
C VAL A 100 1.19 -19.63 7.32
N LEU A 101 1.97 -19.62 6.24
CA LEU A 101 3.29 -19.02 6.17
C LEU A 101 3.21 -17.71 5.42
N ASP A 102 3.66 -16.65 6.09
CA ASP A 102 3.99 -15.39 5.45
C ASP A 102 5.24 -15.56 4.56
N ASP A 103 5.16 -15.01 3.36
CA ASP A 103 6.23 -15.03 2.37
C ASP A 103 6.35 -13.68 1.65
N SER A 104 6.01 -12.59 2.36
CA SER A 104 6.21 -11.19 1.97
C SER A 104 7.70 -10.83 1.80
N LEU A 105 7.96 -9.63 1.28
CA LEU A 105 9.31 -9.11 1.09
C LEU A 105 10.11 -9.06 2.40
N SER A 106 9.51 -8.59 3.49
CA SER A 106 10.14 -8.46 4.82
C SER A 106 10.57 -9.81 5.43
N MET A 107 10.02 -10.94 4.97
CA MET A 107 10.50 -12.29 5.32
C MET A 107 11.89 -12.61 4.75
N ARG A 108 12.44 -11.74 3.88
CA ARG A 108 13.84 -11.82 3.39
C ARG A 108 14.86 -11.15 4.31
N ASP A 109 14.43 -10.61 5.44
CA ASP A 109 15.28 -10.09 6.51
C ASP A 109 16.30 -11.16 6.96
N LEU A 110 17.59 -10.85 6.77
CA LEU A 110 18.73 -11.70 7.08
C LEU A 110 19.04 -11.67 8.57
N GLU A 111 19.42 -12.81 9.15
CA GLU A 111 19.94 -12.84 10.53
C GLU A 111 21.28 -12.08 10.65
N ASP A 112 22.16 -12.24 9.66
CA ASP A 112 23.47 -11.59 9.60
C ASP A 112 23.66 -10.92 8.23
N ALA A 113 23.62 -9.58 8.21
CA ALA A 113 23.78 -8.80 6.99
C ALA A 113 25.13 -9.02 6.27
N LYS A 114 26.16 -9.54 6.96
CA LYS A 114 27.45 -9.88 6.33
C LYS A 114 27.40 -11.18 5.53
N GLN A 115 26.37 -11.99 5.72
CA GLN A 115 26.16 -13.25 5.01
C GLN A 115 24.95 -13.10 4.08
N PRO A 116 25.12 -12.61 2.84
CA PRO A 116 24.02 -12.36 1.92
C PRO A 116 23.25 -13.63 1.51
N ASN A 117 23.84 -14.81 1.70
CA ASN A 117 23.20 -16.12 1.50
C ASN A 117 22.87 -16.83 2.84
N GLY A 118 22.89 -16.08 3.94
CA GLY A 118 22.59 -16.57 5.27
C GLY A 118 21.11 -16.89 5.49
N PRO A 119 20.74 -17.40 6.67
CA PRO A 119 19.34 -17.65 7.00
C PRO A 119 18.56 -16.33 7.07
N THR A 120 17.41 -16.32 6.40
CA THR A 120 16.42 -15.24 6.49
C THR A 120 15.31 -15.60 7.48
N ALA A 121 14.46 -14.64 7.87
CA ALA A 121 13.23 -14.90 8.61
C ALA A 121 12.37 -16.00 7.95
N PHE A 122 12.28 -16.02 6.62
CA PHE A 122 11.62 -17.10 5.87
C PHE A 122 12.27 -18.48 6.11
N ARG A 123 13.61 -18.55 6.13
CA ARG A 123 14.31 -19.81 6.41
C ARG A 123 14.08 -20.26 7.85
N ARG A 124 14.08 -19.34 8.83
CA ARG A 124 13.68 -19.64 10.21
C ARG A 124 12.25 -20.19 10.28
N ALA A 125 11.32 -19.60 9.51
CA ALA A 125 9.95 -20.07 9.43
C ALA A 125 9.84 -21.50 8.86
N THR A 126 10.50 -21.79 7.74
CA THR A 126 10.51 -23.15 7.17
C THR A 126 11.13 -24.17 8.13
N ALA A 127 12.21 -23.80 8.85
CA ALA A 127 12.83 -24.65 9.86
C ALA A 127 11.90 -24.91 11.07
N LEU A 128 11.17 -23.89 11.52
CA LEU A 128 10.16 -24.01 12.57
C LEU A 128 9.01 -24.93 12.14
N ILE A 129 8.49 -24.78 10.92
CA ILE A 129 7.45 -25.67 10.37
C ILE A 129 7.96 -27.10 10.30
N GLY A 130 9.19 -27.31 9.82
CA GLY A 130 9.81 -28.62 9.78
C GLY A 130 9.97 -29.25 11.17
N LYS A 131 10.29 -28.45 12.19
CA LYS A 131 10.30 -28.90 13.59
C LYS A 131 8.90 -29.26 14.09
N LEU A 132 7.91 -28.38 13.90
CA LEU A 132 6.52 -28.61 14.31
C LEU A 132 5.97 -29.93 13.77
N VAL A 133 6.20 -30.19 12.48
CA VAL A 133 5.71 -31.40 11.82
C VAL A 133 6.42 -32.66 12.32
N ARG A 134 7.72 -32.59 12.61
CA ARG A 134 8.43 -33.71 13.26
C ARG A 134 7.89 -33.98 14.65
N ASP A 135 7.67 -32.92 15.44
CA ASP A 135 7.14 -33.04 16.79
C ASP A 135 5.73 -33.67 16.77
N TYR A 136 4.89 -33.37 15.77
CA TYR A 136 3.57 -34.01 15.60
C TYR A 136 3.62 -35.48 15.25
N LEU A 137 4.67 -35.93 14.56
CA LEU A 137 4.84 -37.34 14.25
C LEU A 137 5.12 -38.18 15.52
N ASP A 138 5.76 -37.57 16.52
CA ASP A 138 6.09 -38.20 17.80
C ASP A 138 4.93 -38.16 18.81
N VAL A 139 3.88 -37.36 18.54
CA VAL A 139 2.68 -37.27 19.38
C VAL A 139 1.68 -38.38 19.00
N PRO A 140 1.13 -39.12 19.97
CA PRO A 140 0.04 -40.06 19.71
C PRO A 140 -1.20 -39.35 19.14
N GLY A 141 -1.72 -39.87 18.03
CA GLY A 141 -2.93 -39.35 17.40
C GLY A 141 -2.84 -39.33 15.87
N ALA A 142 -3.98 -39.15 15.19
CA ALA A 142 -3.98 -38.91 13.75
C ALA A 142 -3.83 -37.40 13.50
N HIS A 143 -2.67 -36.98 13.01
CA HIS A 143 -2.38 -35.58 12.67
C HIS A 143 -2.57 -35.33 11.18
N TYR A 144 -3.46 -34.42 10.83
CA TYR A 144 -3.70 -33.96 9.47
C TYR A 144 -3.12 -32.55 9.30
N VAL A 145 -2.29 -32.35 8.28
CA VAL A 145 -1.65 -31.06 8.02
C VAL A 145 -2.12 -30.49 6.68
N THR A 146 -2.47 -29.19 6.70
CA THR A 146 -2.68 -28.38 5.50
C THR A 146 -1.79 -27.14 5.59
N PHE A 147 -1.01 -26.87 4.55
CA PHE A 147 -0.03 -25.78 4.52
C PHE A 147 -0.36 -24.80 3.40
N PHE A 148 -0.45 -23.51 3.74
CA PHE A 148 -0.68 -22.42 2.81
C PHE A 148 0.48 -21.42 2.89
N ARG A 149 0.87 -20.87 1.74
CA ARG A 149 1.62 -19.63 1.68
C ARG A 149 0.66 -18.47 1.43
N LEU A 150 0.94 -17.34 2.06
CA LEU A 150 0.10 -16.15 1.97
C LEU A 150 0.00 -15.61 0.53
N SER A 151 1.10 -15.68 -0.23
CA SER A 151 1.12 -15.29 -1.65
C SER A 151 0.32 -16.21 -2.60
N HIS A 152 -0.01 -17.45 -2.19
CA HIS A 152 -0.69 -18.46 -3.00
C HIS A 152 -1.89 -19.08 -2.26
N PRO A 153 -2.93 -18.29 -1.93
CA PRO A 153 -4.05 -18.77 -1.13
C PRO A 153 -5.01 -19.69 -1.90
N GLU A 154 -4.92 -19.75 -3.23
CA GLU A 154 -5.84 -20.53 -4.07
C GLU A 154 -5.66 -22.05 -3.89
N THR A 155 -4.40 -22.49 -3.68
CA THR A 155 -4.05 -23.90 -3.55
C THR A 155 -3.07 -24.12 -2.40
N PRO A 156 -3.34 -25.06 -1.48
CA PRO A 156 -2.38 -25.38 -0.44
C PRO A 156 -1.09 -25.95 -1.04
N ASP A 157 0.06 -25.55 -0.48
CA ASP A 157 1.36 -26.13 -0.80
C ASP A 157 1.52 -27.55 -0.21
N PHE A 158 0.72 -27.92 0.78
CA PHE A 158 0.67 -29.30 1.27
C PHE A 158 -0.73 -29.63 1.77
N GLY A 159 -1.22 -30.82 1.45
CA GLY A 159 -2.60 -31.20 1.66
C GLY A 159 -3.45 -31.12 0.38
N PRO A 160 -4.63 -31.77 0.37
CA PRO A 160 -5.53 -31.75 -0.77
C PRO A 160 -6.21 -30.38 -0.92
N PRO A 161 -6.35 -29.85 -2.16
CA PRO A 161 -7.21 -28.70 -2.43
C PRO A 161 -8.66 -28.95 -2.01
N TYR A 162 -9.35 -27.89 -1.57
CA TYR A 162 -10.71 -27.99 -1.02
C TYR A 162 -11.69 -28.71 -1.96
N ALA A 163 -11.62 -28.40 -3.26
CA ALA A 163 -12.48 -29.01 -4.28
C ALA A 163 -12.33 -30.53 -4.40
N GLN A 164 -11.22 -31.10 -3.90
CA GLN A 164 -10.92 -32.53 -3.94
C GLN A 164 -11.24 -33.24 -2.61
N LEU A 165 -11.66 -32.52 -1.56
CA LEU A 165 -11.93 -33.12 -0.26
C LEU A 165 -13.10 -34.10 -0.31
N GLY A 166 -14.24 -33.69 -0.86
CA GLY A 166 -15.47 -34.48 -0.78
C GLY A 166 -15.79 -34.84 0.67
N GLU A 167 -15.82 -36.14 0.99
CA GLU A 167 -16.01 -36.65 2.36
C GLU A 167 -14.69 -36.89 3.12
N SER A 168 -13.53 -36.67 2.49
CA SER A 168 -12.22 -36.88 3.08
C SER A 168 -11.90 -35.83 4.17
N PRO A 169 -11.10 -36.20 5.18
CA PRO A 169 -10.65 -35.26 6.20
C PRO A 169 -9.87 -34.07 5.58
N PRO A 170 -10.05 -32.84 6.09
CA PRO A 170 -9.35 -31.66 5.59
C PRO A 170 -7.88 -31.64 6.03
N GLY A 171 -7.03 -32.25 5.21
CA GLY A 171 -5.57 -32.24 5.33
C GLY A 171 -4.92 -33.56 4.91
N GLN A 172 -3.60 -33.57 4.78
CA GLN A 172 -2.84 -34.80 4.54
C GLN A 172 -2.48 -35.47 5.88
N LEU A 173 -2.77 -36.76 6.00
CA LEU A 173 -2.37 -37.53 7.19
C LEU A 173 -0.84 -37.60 7.27
N LEU A 174 -0.31 -37.27 8.44
CA LEU A 174 1.13 -37.23 8.67
C LEU A 174 1.72 -38.64 8.81
N THR A 175 2.71 -38.97 7.98
CA THR A 175 3.53 -40.19 8.04
C THR A 175 4.99 -39.82 7.87
N SER A 176 5.94 -40.70 8.21
CA SER A 176 7.38 -40.42 8.03
C SER A 176 7.76 -40.07 6.59
N GLU A 177 7.07 -40.68 5.61
CA GLU A 177 7.24 -40.38 4.18
C GLU A 177 6.71 -38.99 3.84
N GLU A 178 5.50 -38.65 4.31
CA GLU A 178 4.89 -37.34 4.07
C GLU A 178 5.63 -36.20 4.78
N VAL A 179 6.20 -36.44 5.97
CA VAL A 179 7.10 -35.48 6.63
C VAL A 179 8.32 -35.23 5.75
N SER A 180 8.95 -36.29 5.22
CA SER A 180 10.12 -36.16 4.34
C SER A 180 9.77 -35.39 3.06
N ARG A 181 8.59 -35.63 2.48
CA ARG A 181 8.07 -34.90 1.32
C ARG A 181 7.86 -33.42 1.63
N LEU A 182 7.23 -33.10 2.75
CA LEU A 182 7.00 -31.72 3.17
C LEU A 182 8.33 -30.99 3.42
N LEU A 183 9.29 -31.62 4.12
CA LEU A 183 10.62 -31.04 4.35
C LEU A 183 11.33 -30.73 3.02
N SER A 184 11.33 -31.66 2.07
CA SER A 184 11.93 -31.42 0.75
C SER A 184 11.28 -30.26 -0.01
N ARG A 185 9.97 -30.06 0.16
CA ARG A 185 9.24 -28.92 -0.42
C ARG A 185 9.62 -27.62 0.28
N LEU A 186 9.67 -27.60 1.61
CA LEU A 186 10.07 -26.44 2.41
C LEU A 186 11.49 -25.97 2.06
N ASP A 187 12.42 -26.89 1.80
CA ASP A 187 13.79 -26.57 1.40
C ASP A 187 13.83 -25.86 0.03
N ALA A 188 12.97 -26.26 -0.91
CA ALA A 188 12.89 -25.69 -2.25
C ALA A 188 12.15 -24.33 -2.31
N LEU A 189 11.35 -23.98 -1.30
CA LEU A 189 10.61 -22.72 -1.29
C LEU A 189 11.52 -21.51 -1.15
N GLN A 190 11.06 -20.40 -1.73
CA GLN A 190 11.66 -19.07 -1.61
C GLN A 190 10.56 -18.06 -1.26
N PRO A 191 10.87 -17.04 -0.45
CA PRO A 191 9.95 -15.94 -0.19
C PRO A 191 9.72 -15.12 -1.46
N THR A 192 8.57 -14.47 -1.55
CA THR A 192 8.26 -13.57 -2.65
C THR A 192 8.87 -12.19 -2.43
N ALA A 193 8.78 -11.32 -3.45
CA ALA A 193 9.05 -9.90 -3.30
C ALA A 193 7.76 -9.07 -3.18
N LEU A 194 6.62 -9.74 -2.99
CA LEU A 194 5.31 -9.11 -2.90
C LEU A 194 5.15 -8.42 -1.54
N ARG A 195 4.40 -7.32 -1.55
CA ARG A 195 3.74 -6.84 -0.33
C ARG A 195 2.40 -7.56 -0.17
N LEU A 196 2.18 -8.17 0.97
CA LEU A 196 0.97 -8.94 1.27
C LEU A 196 0.14 -8.18 2.31
N ARG A 197 -1.03 -7.67 1.89
CA ARG A 197 -1.83 -6.73 2.70
C ARG A 197 -2.81 -7.48 3.59
N ALA A 198 -3.44 -6.75 4.51
CA ALA A 198 -4.54 -7.25 5.34
C ALA A 198 -5.66 -7.91 4.50
N GLU A 199 -5.94 -7.40 3.30
CA GLU A 199 -6.91 -7.97 2.36
C GLU A 199 -6.51 -9.37 1.89
N ASP A 200 -5.21 -9.62 1.65
CA ASP A 200 -4.69 -10.94 1.26
C ASP A 200 -4.82 -11.94 2.40
N TRP A 201 -4.49 -11.53 3.63
CA TRP A 201 -4.71 -12.33 4.84
C TRP A 201 -6.19 -12.69 5.00
N LEU A 202 -7.08 -11.71 4.90
CA LEU A 202 -8.50 -11.92 5.07
C LEU A 202 -9.06 -12.85 3.97
N ALA A 203 -8.60 -12.69 2.73
CA ALA A 203 -8.99 -13.55 1.61
C ALA A 203 -8.53 -14.99 1.84
N LEU A 204 -7.29 -15.22 2.28
CA LEU A 204 -6.79 -16.56 2.64
C LEU A 204 -7.61 -17.20 3.75
N LEU A 205 -7.92 -16.43 4.81
CA LEU A 205 -8.63 -16.95 5.98
C LEU A 205 -10.12 -17.20 5.70
N ARG A 206 -10.85 -16.22 5.18
CA ARG A 206 -12.31 -16.30 4.96
C ARG A 206 -12.70 -16.97 3.64
N GLY A 207 -11.82 -16.92 2.64
CA GLY A 207 -12.16 -17.18 1.25
C GLY A 207 -12.55 -15.90 0.51
N SER A 208 -12.55 -16.00 -0.81
CA SER A 208 -12.98 -14.97 -1.76
C SER A 208 -13.95 -15.57 -2.77
N GLY A 209 -14.42 -14.78 -3.74
CA GLY A 209 -15.20 -15.31 -4.85
C GLY A 209 -14.47 -16.37 -5.68
N ASP A 210 -13.14 -16.38 -5.65
CA ASP A 210 -12.29 -17.23 -6.48
C ASP A 210 -11.85 -18.53 -5.78
N PHE A 211 -11.77 -18.53 -4.44
CA PHE A 211 -11.30 -19.69 -3.65
C PHE A 211 -11.90 -19.71 -2.23
N PRO A 212 -12.09 -20.89 -1.62
CA PRO A 212 -12.91 -21.04 -0.41
C PRO A 212 -12.21 -20.64 0.92
N GLY A 213 -10.88 -20.50 0.92
CA GLY A 213 -10.09 -20.11 2.10
C GLY A 213 -10.09 -21.13 3.25
N VAL A 214 -9.36 -20.84 4.33
CA VAL A 214 -9.19 -21.73 5.49
C VAL A 214 -10.51 -21.98 6.24
N SER A 215 -11.41 -21.01 6.27
CA SER A 215 -12.74 -21.11 6.89
C SER A 215 -13.53 -22.33 6.41
N ALA A 216 -13.47 -22.62 5.11
CA ALA A 216 -14.19 -23.72 4.51
C ALA A 216 -13.63 -25.08 4.95
N TYR A 217 -12.31 -25.20 5.08
CA TYR A 217 -11.67 -26.40 5.60
C TYR A 217 -12.04 -26.62 7.07
N LEU A 218 -11.98 -25.58 7.90
CA LEU A 218 -12.34 -25.65 9.32
C LEU A 218 -13.80 -26.08 9.52
N SER A 219 -14.69 -25.53 8.70
CA SER A 219 -16.12 -25.83 8.73
C SER A 219 -16.45 -27.28 8.30
N ASN A 220 -15.59 -27.91 7.50
CA ASN A 220 -15.75 -29.32 7.09
C ASN A 220 -15.39 -30.31 8.21
N ILE A 221 -14.69 -29.87 9.26
CA ILE A 221 -14.29 -30.73 10.38
C ILE A 221 -15.50 -30.99 11.28
N LYS A 222 -16.04 -32.22 11.24
CA LYS A 222 -17.16 -32.63 12.10
C LYS A 222 -16.73 -32.91 13.54
N ARG A 223 -15.56 -33.53 13.73
CA ARG A 223 -14.97 -33.90 15.03
C ARG A 223 -13.45 -33.91 14.94
N GLY A 224 -12.77 -33.38 15.96
CA GLY A 224 -11.31 -33.27 16.00
C GLY A 224 -10.84 -32.02 16.73
N HIS A 225 -9.56 -31.98 17.09
CA HIS A 225 -8.90 -30.77 17.58
C HIS A 225 -8.46 -29.91 16.39
N ARG A 226 -8.68 -28.60 16.45
CA ARG A 226 -8.37 -27.67 15.36
C ARG A 226 -7.26 -26.72 15.80
N TYR A 227 -6.19 -26.62 15.01
CA TYR A 227 -5.07 -25.73 15.25
C TYR A 227 -4.83 -24.85 14.04
N LEU A 228 -4.65 -23.55 14.28
CA LEU A 228 -4.19 -22.59 13.28
C LEU A 228 -2.84 -22.03 13.71
N HIS A 229 -1.82 -22.30 12.90
CA HIS A 229 -0.46 -21.81 13.07
C HIS A 229 -0.21 -20.70 12.06
N ILE A 230 0.00 -19.48 12.53
CA ILE A 230 0.40 -18.35 11.70
C ILE A 230 1.89 -18.10 11.94
N VAL A 231 2.69 -18.19 10.89
CA VAL A 231 4.15 -18.03 10.94
C VAL A 231 4.52 -16.81 10.12
N SER A 232 4.97 -15.74 10.78
CA SER A 232 5.24 -14.42 10.19
C SER A 232 6.32 -13.69 11.02
N ASP A 233 6.79 -12.56 10.54
CA ASP A 233 7.76 -11.68 11.20
C ASP A 233 7.11 -10.55 12.03
N PHE A 234 5.77 -10.46 12.02
CA PHE A 234 4.96 -9.56 12.87
C PHE A 234 5.41 -8.10 12.85
N ARG A 235 5.67 -7.56 11.65
CA ARG A 235 6.02 -6.15 11.47
C ARG A 235 4.92 -5.23 11.99
N GLU A 236 5.34 -4.16 12.68
CA GLU A 236 4.46 -3.16 13.28
C GLU A 236 3.59 -2.48 12.21
N GLN A 237 4.15 -2.26 11.01
CA GLN A 237 3.46 -1.60 9.91
C GLN A 237 2.29 -2.43 9.33
N ASP A 238 2.23 -3.73 9.59
CA ASP A 238 1.11 -4.58 9.18
C ASP A 238 0.19 -4.89 10.37
N TRP A 239 0.75 -5.41 11.46
CA TRP A 239 -0.01 -5.99 12.57
C TRP A 239 -0.53 -4.97 13.59
N ASN A 240 -0.08 -3.71 13.54
CA ASN A 240 -0.56 -2.64 14.41
C ASN A 240 -1.45 -1.63 13.68
N GLN A 241 -1.89 -1.94 12.45
CA GLN A 241 -2.76 -1.06 11.66
C GLN A 241 -4.25 -1.35 11.89
N GLU A 242 -5.08 -0.32 11.70
CA GLU A 242 -6.54 -0.46 11.76
C GLU A 242 -7.07 -1.47 10.73
N SER A 243 -6.42 -1.54 9.56
CA SER A 243 -6.75 -2.48 8.49
C SER A 243 -6.63 -3.95 8.91
N PHE A 244 -5.86 -4.26 9.95
CA PHE A 244 -5.63 -5.62 10.43
C PHE A 244 -6.66 -6.11 11.47
N ARG A 245 -7.47 -5.19 12.05
CA ARG A 245 -8.51 -5.54 13.03
C ARG A 245 -9.52 -6.61 12.55
N PRO A 246 -10.00 -6.62 11.29
CA PRO A 246 -10.91 -7.66 10.80
C PRO A 246 -10.30 -9.06 10.85
N ILE A 247 -8.98 -9.20 10.68
CA ILE A 247 -8.27 -10.48 10.81
C ILE A 247 -8.30 -10.93 12.27
N LEU A 248 -7.94 -10.06 13.21
CA LEU A 248 -7.94 -10.36 14.64
C LEU A 248 -9.35 -10.73 15.15
N ALA A 249 -10.39 -10.03 14.67
CA ALA A 249 -11.78 -10.37 14.96
C ALA A 249 -12.13 -11.78 14.43
N GLN A 250 -11.79 -12.08 13.18
CA GLN A 250 -12.03 -13.40 12.57
C GLN A 250 -11.34 -14.53 13.35
N LEU A 251 -10.12 -14.29 13.80
CA LEU A 251 -9.35 -15.21 14.62
C LEU A 251 -10.07 -15.49 15.95
N GLY A 252 -10.53 -14.47 16.67
CA GLY A 252 -11.26 -14.71 17.92
C GLY A 252 -12.64 -15.35 17.71
N ASP A 253 -13.32 -15.08 16.60
CA ASP A 253 -14.56 -15.78 16.23
C ASP A 253 -14.33 -17.28 16.05
N TRP A 254 -13.23 -17.68 15.43
CA TRP A 254 -12.86 -19.09 15.31
C TRP A 254 -12.44 -19.72 16.63
N ALA A 255 -11.69 -19.00 17.46
CA ALA A 255 -11.32 -19.48 18.79
C ALA A 255 -12.56 -19.78 19.65
N ARG A 256 -13.62 -18.97 19.54
CA ARG A 256 -14.87 -19.17 20.29
C ARG A 256 -15.83 -20.14 19.60
N GLY A 257 -16.23 -19.84 18.38
CA GLY A 257 -17.34 -20.49 17.69
C GLY A 257 -16.96 -21.85 17.09
N GLN A 258 -15.71 -22.01 16.66
CA GLN A 258 -15.20 -23.23 16.04
C GLN A 258 -14.19 -23.97 16.92
N ASP A 259 -13.91 -23.49 18.14
CA ASP A 259 -12.96 -24.07 19.10
C ASP A 259 -11.57 -24.30 18.46
N VAL A 260 -11.08 -23.29 17.73
CA VAL A 260 -9.77 -23.33 17.06
C VAL A 260 -8.69 -22.78 17.98
N GLN A 261 -7.62 -23.55 18.19
CA GLN A 261 -6.44 -23.08 18.92
C GLN A 261 -5.52 -22.28 18.00
N ILE A 262 -5.38 -20.99 18.27
CA ILE A 262 -4.57 -20.07 17.47
C ILE A 262 -3.18 -19.95 18.07
N ARG A 263 -2.17 -20.00 17.21
CA ARG A 263 -0.76 -19.86 17.58
C ARG A 263 -0.06 -18.95 16.60
N LEU A 264 0.57 -17.90 17.13
CA LEU A 264 1.26 -16.89 16.35
C LEU A 264 2.77 -17.05 16.60
N TYR A 265 3.54 -17.30 15.55
CA TYR A 265 4.98 -17.59 15.65
C TYR A 265 5.83 -16.48 15.02
N ASP A 266 6.51 -15.69 15.85
CA ASP A 266 7.42 -14.62 15.42
C ASP A 266 8.76 -15.24 15.01
N VAL A 267 9.09 -15.12 13.72
CA VAL A 267 10.32 -15.70 13.14
C VAL A 267 11.37 -14.65 12.78
N ALA A 268 11.12 -13.37 13.06
CA ALA A 268 12.09 -12.32 12.75
C ALA A 268 13.28 -12.32 13.71
N ALA A 269 14.42 -11.88 13.19
CA ALA A 269 15.65 -11.69 13.95
C ALA A 269 15.82 -10.22 14.34
N PRO A 270 16.44 -9.91 15.49
CA PRO A 270 16.87 -10.84 16.54
C PRO A 270 15.70 -11.53 17.25
N THR A 271 15.97 -12.66 17.90
CA THR A 271 15.02 -13.39 18.76
C THR A 271 14.38 -12.46 19.80
N ARG A 272 13.05 -12.52 19.96
CA ARG A 272 12.28 -11.74 20.93
C ARG A 272 12.63 -12.18 22.35
N LEU A 273 12.93 -11.22 23.23
CA LEU A 273 13.14 -11.49 24.66
C LEU A 273 11.78 -11.57 25.38
N SER A 274 11.60 -12.60 26.20
CA SER A 274 10.36 -12.86 26.96
C SER A 274 10.19 -12.02 28.22
N ASP A 275 11.18 -11.19 28.56
CA ASP A 275 11.29 -10.62 29.91
C ASP A 275 10.41 -9.39 30.12
N ASN A 276 10.06 -8.66 29.05
CA ASN A 276 9.23 -7.46 29.11
C ASN A 276 8.26 -7.33 27.91
N PRO A 277 7.02 -7.85 28.01
CA PRO A 277 6.04 -7.83 26.91
C PRO A 277 5.58 -6.45 26.45
N GLN A 278 5.81 -5.39 27.26
CA GLN A 278 5.48 -4.00 26.89
C GLN A 278 6.57 -3.34 26.04
N GLU A 279 7.79 -3.88 26.07
CA GLU A 279 8.90 -3.31 25.31
C GLU A 279 8.83 -3.75 23.85
N ARG A 280 9.15 -2.82 22.95
CA ARG A 280 9.22 -3.13 21.53
C ARG A 280 10.42 -4.06 21.31
N PRO A 281 10.26 -5.18 20.58
CA PRO A 281 11.38 -6.03 20.24
C PRO A 281 12.43 -5.26 19.44
N THR A 282 13.70 -5.61 19.63
CA THR A 282 14.78 -5.09 18.78
C THR A 282 14.53 -5.48 17.32
N SER A 283 14.84 -4.58 16.39
CA SER A 283 14.73 -4.84 14.95
C SER A 283 16.02 -4.45 14.27
N HIS A 284 16.32 -5.11 13.15
CA HIS A 284 17.45 -4.72 12.32
C HIS A 284 17.27 -3.32 11.73
N ALA A 285 18.39 -2.64 11.52
CA ALA A 285 18.43 -1.34 10.86
C ALA A 285 18.36 -1.55 9.34
N ASN A 286 17.52 -0.78 8.64
CA ASN A 286 17.31 -0.91 7.20
C ASN A 286 17.42 0.43 6.44
N LEU A 287 17.83 0.36 5.18
CA LEU A 287 18.01 1.42 4.20
C LEU A 287 17.45 0.89 2.87
N ALA A 288 16.62 1.66 2.17
CA ALA A 288 16.03 1.19 0.92
C ALA A 288 16.01 2.25 -0.19
N ILE A 289 15.92 1.79 -1.43
CA ILE A 289 15.57 2.64 -2.58
C ILE A 289 14.05 2.69 -2.71
N THR A 290 13.44 3.81 -2.33
CA THR A 290 11.97 3.97 -2.34
C THR A 290 11.42 4.52 -3.66
N ASN A 291 12.25 5.13 -4.50
CA ASN A 291 11.84 5.61 -5.81
C ASN A 291 13.03 5.77 -6.76
N VAL A 292 12.81 5.54 -8.06
CA VAL A 292 13.74 5.87 -9.14
C VAL A 292 12.96 6.42 -10.32
N VAL A 293 13.32 7.62 -10.79
CA VAL A 293 12.68 8.25 -11.95
C VAL A 293 13.74 8.85 -12.86
N ALA A 294 13.72 8.48 -14.15
CA ALA A 294 14.51 9.15 -15.17
C ALA A 294 13.88 10.50 -15.51
N ARG A 295 14.66 11.57 -15.50
CA ARG A 295 14.22 12.95 -15.78
C ARG A 295 15.15 13.66 -16.74
N ALA A 296 14.61 14.54 -17.57
CA ALA A 296 15.42 15.38 -18.44
C ALA A 296 16.38 16.24 -17.59
N GLN A 297 17.67 16.23 -17.91
CA GLN A 297 18.62 17.07 -17.22
C GLN A 297 18.37 18.54 -17.58
N GLN A 298 18.12 19.37 -16.58
CA GLN A 298 18.01 20.82 -16.75
C GLN A 298 19.32 21.47 -16.29
N ARG A 299 19.89 22.33 -17.12
CA ARG A 299 21.12 23.05 -16.78
C ARG A 299 20.83 23.96 -15.57
N ARG A 300 21.52 23.74 -14.46
CA ARG A 300 21.58 24.69 -13.34
C ARG A 300 22.36 25.92 -13.81
N GLU A 301 21.66 26.94 -14.28
CA GLU A 301 22.10 28.30 -13.94
C GLU A 301 21.62 28.55 -12.50
N GLU A 302 22.54 29.01 -11.66
CA GLU A 302 22.45 29.01 -10.19
C GLU A 302 21.10 29.52 -9.68
N GLY A 303 20.41 28.70 -8.86
CA GLY A 303 19.32 29.18 -8.00
C GLY A 303 17.88 28.78 -8.33
N THR A 304 17.60 27.96 -9.35
CA THR A 304 16.20 27.55 -9.61
C THR A 304 15.98 26.04 -9.60
N ALA A 305 15.08 25.61 -8.69
CA ALA A 305 14.54 24.25 -8.65
C ALA A 305 13.37 24.13 -9.63
N ALA A 306 13.68 24.01 -10.92
CA ALA A 306 12.68 23.57 -11.88
C ALA A 306 12.44 22.07 -11.67
N SER A 307 11.17 21.67 -11.53
CA SER A 307 10.76 20.27 -11.44
C SER A 307 11.09 19.59 -12.77
N ALA A 308 12.08 18.69 -12.76
CA ALA A 308 12.57 18.04 -13.97
C ALA A 308 11.49 17.10 -14.54
N VAL A 309 11.26 17.16 -15.85
CA VAL A 309 10.21 16.37 -16.53
C VAL A 309 10.66 14.91 -16.63
N PRO A 310 9.84 13.91 -16.24
CA PRO A 310 10.15 12.50 -16.47
C PRO A 310 10.44 12.23 -17.94
N VAL A 311 11.52 11.50 -18.23
CA VAL A 311 11.86 11.07 -19.59
C VAL A 311 11.91 9.56 -19.65
N GLN A 312 11.43 9.03 -20.77
CA GLN A 312 11.44 7.58 -21.02
C GLN A 312 12.02 7.23 -22.37
N VAL A 313 12.15 8.21 -23.26
CA VAL A 313 12.86 8.04 -24.52
C VAL A 313 14.01 9.03 -24.51
N VAL A 314 15.21 8.52 -24.77
CA VAL A 314 16.45 9.30 -24.76
C VAL A 314 17.21 9.03 -26.04
N ALA A 315 18.06 9.96 -26.43
CA ALA A 315 18.92 9.81 -27.59
C ALA A 315 20.40 9.73 -27.19
N PRO A 316 21.25 9.05 -27.98
CA PRO A 316 22.69 9.07 -27.77
C PRO A 316 23.23 10.49 -27.66
N GLY A 317 24.16 10.71 -26.74
CA GLY A 317 24.79 11.99 -26.49
C GLY A 317 23.94 12.98 -25.68
N VAL A 318 22.67 12.68 -25.40
CA VAL A 318 21.78 13.54 -24.58
C VAL A 318 21.87 13.12 -23.11
N PRO A 319 22.28 14.01 -22.19
CA PRO A 319 22.31 13.66 -20.78
C PRO A 319 20.91 13.74 -20.15
N PHE A 320 20.68 12.90 -19.16
CA PHE A 320 19.46 12.87 -18.35
C PHE A 320 19.82 12.47 -16.91
N ASP A 321 18.97 12.80 -15.94
CA ASP A 321 19.21 12.46 -14.54
C ASP A 321 18.38 11.24 -14.15
N LEU A 322 18.96 10.28 -13.42
CA LEU A 322 18.18 9.36 -12.59
C LEU A 322 18.03 9.96 -11.20
N GLU A 323 16.82 10.37 -10.84
CA GLU A 323 16.48 10.75 -9.48
C GLU A 323 16.23 9.48 -8.66
N VAL A 324 17.08 9.24 -7.67
CA VAL A 324 17.06 8.08 -6.79
C VAL A 324 16.73 8.56 -5.39
N THR A 325 15.67 8.04 -4.80
CA THR A 325 15.24 8.39 -3.44
C THR A 325 15.59 7.27 -2.48
N LEU A 326 16.53 7.54 -1.59
CA LEU A 326 16.94 6.65 -0.50
C LEU A 326 16.17 6.99 0.77
N ARG A 327 15.80 5.98 1.54
CA ARG A 327 15.18 6.14 2.86
C ARG A 327 15.91 5.30 3.88
N ASN A 328 16.37 5.94 4.96
CA ASN A 328 16.88 5.25 6.13
C ASN A 328 15.71 4.98 7.08
N PHE A 329 15.44 3.72 7.41
CA PHE A 329 14.39 3.33 8.36
C PHE A 329 14.91 3.18 9.79
N SER A 330 16.22 3.31 9.99
CA SER A 330 16.87 3.18 11.29
C SER A 330 17.06 4.53 11.97
N ALA A 331 17.25 4.50 13.30
CA ALA A 331 17.60 5.68 14.09
C ALA A 331 19.08 6.10 13.90
N SER A 332 19.94 5.19 13.46
CA SER A 332 21.37 5.42 13.24
C SER A 332 21.63 6.09 11.89
N GLU A 333 22.60 7.01 11.86
CA GLU A 333 23.12 7.58 10.61
C GLU A 333 23.82 6.50 9.75
N ARG A 334 23.63 6.59 8.44
CA ARG A 334 24.32 5.78 7.43
C ARG A 334 25.26 6.67 6.62
N SER A 335 26.49 6.24 6.39
CA SER A 335 27.53 7.07 5.74
C SER A 335 28.36 6.30 4.73
N GLY A 336 28.84 7.00 3.68
CA GLY A 336 29.67 6.38 2.64
C GLY A 336 28.91 5.41 1.74
N LEU A 337 27.62 5.65 1.51
CA LEU A 337 26.75 4.77 0.72
C LEU A 337 27.07 4.91 -0.76
N ARG A 338 27.37 3.82 -1.45
CA ARG A 338 27.60 3.81 -2.89
C ARG A 338 26.30 3.52 -3.62
N VAL A 339 25.79 4.47 -4.38
CA VAL A 339 24.69 4.24 -5.32
C VAL A 339 25.27 3.92 -6.69
N GLY A 340 25.05 2.69 -7.15
CA GLY A 340 25.52 2.16 -8.43
C GLY A 340 24.40 2.02 -9.45
N VAL A 341 24.77 1.84 -10.72
CA VAL A 341 23.85 1.68 -11.83
C VAL A 341 24.35 0.59 -12.77
N ARG A 342 23.47 -0.34 -13.12
CA ARG A 342 23.68 -1.29 -14.21
C ARG A 342 22.80 -0.93 -15.38
N VAL A 343 23.37 -0.95 -16.58
CA VAL A 343 22.64 -0.80 -17.84
C VAL A 343 22.77 -2.10 -18.61
N ASP A 344 21.64 -2.73 -18.94
CA ASP A 344 21.58 -4.05 -19.57
C ASP A 344 22.47 -5.06 -18.81
N GLY A 345 22.40 -5.05 -17.48
CA GLY A 345 23.19 -5.90 -16.57
C GLY A 345 24.68 -5.56 -16.47
N VAL A 346 25.18 -4.58 -17.22
CA VAL A 346 26.59 -4.14 -17.18
C VAL A 346 26.76 -2.98 -16.20
N GLU A 347 27.69 -3.12 -15.26
CA GLU A 347 28.03 -2.10 -14.28
C GLU A 347 28.57 -0.81 -14.94
N LYS A 348 27.97 0.34 -14.61
CA LYS A 348 28.34 1.66 -15.13
C LYS A 348 28.90 2.55 -14.02
N ASN A 349 30.14 2.25 -13.63
CA ASN A 349 30.84 2.94 -12.54
C ASN A 349 30.98 4.46 -12.73
N GLU A 350 30.93 4.95 -13.97
CA GLU A 350 30.98 6.39 -14.29
C GLU A 350 29.75 7.18 -13.79
N PHE A 351 28.61 6.52 -13.65
CA PHE A 351 27.37 7.13 -13.12
C PHE A 351 27.20 6.93 -11.62
N ALA A 352 28.02 6.09 -10.99
CA ALA A 352 27.94 5.84 -9.56
C ALA A 352 28.21 7.11 -8.75
N ARG A 353 27.55 7.24 -7.60
CA ARG A 353 27.72 8.35 -6.65
C ARG A 353 27.86 7.82 -5.24
N VAL A 354 28.67 8.50 -4.44
CA VAL A 354 28.78 8.22 -3.00
C VAL A 354 27.95 9.26 -2.25
N VAL A 355 27.09 8.79 -1.36
CA VAL A 355 26.33 9.63 -0.44
C VAL A 355 27.09 9.67 0.88
N ASP A 356 27.58 10.85 1.24
CA ASP A 356 28.42 11.02 2.42
C ASP A 356 27.69 10.60 3.71
N ARG A 357 26.43 11.01 3.85
CA ARG A 357 25.59 10.70 5.02
C ARG A 357 24.09 10.75 4.74
N ILE A 358 23.32 9.94 5.46
CA ILE A 358 21.86 10.01 5.58
C ILE A 358 21.53 9.81 7.06
N SER A 359 20.90 10.81 7.67
CA SER A 359 20.53 10.79 9.09
C SER A 359 19.50 9.70 9.39
N GLY A 360 19.30 9.39 10.67
CA GLY A 360 18.25 8.47 11.08
C GLY A 360 16.87 8.96 10.62
N TYR A 361 16.06 8.04 10.09
CA TYR A 361 14.72 8.32 9.53
C TYR A 361 14.65 9.33 8.37
N GLU A 362 15.79 9.77 7.84
CA GLU A 362 15.87 10.73 6.73
C GLU A 362 15.54 10.06 5.39
N GLU A 363 14.86 10.82 4.53
CA GLU A 363 14.69 10.50 3.12
C GLU A 363 15.51 11.49 2.28
N ARG A 364 16.37 10.96 1.41
CA ARG A 364 17.30 11.76 0.62
C ARG A 364 17.22 11.39 -0.85
N THR A 365 16.94 12.37 -1.70
CA THR A 365 16.97 12.22 -3.15
C THR A 365 18.31 12.69 -3.70
N LEU A 366 18.95 11.84 -4.50
CA LEU A 366 20.16 12.14 -5.25
C LEU A 366 19.89 12.03 -6.76
N ARG A 367 20.75 12.65 -7.55
CA ARG A 367 20.70 12.61 -9.02
C ARG A 367 21.95 11.94 -9.55
N LEU A 368 21.77 10.96 -10.43
CA LEU A 368 22.85 10.33 -11.17
C LEU A 368 22.84 10.88 -12.60
N ASP A 369 23.91 11.54 -13.01
CA ASP A 369 24.03 12.14 -14.34
C ASP A 369 24.28 11.03 -15.38
N MET A 370 23.22 10.57 -16.03
CA MET A 370 23.27 9.52 -17.03
C MET A 370 23.51 10.08 -18.43
N ARG A 371 24.23 9.30 -19.25
CA ARG A 371 24.39 9.60 -20.68
C ARG A 371 24.65 8.33 -21.46
N PHE A 372 23.93 8.12 -22.55
CA PHE A 372 24.27 7.07 -23.52
C PHE A 372 25.20 7.62 -24.60
N HIS A 373 26.09 6.79 -25.11
CA HIS A 373 27.07 7.17 -26.12
C HIS A 373 26.69 6.72 -27.53
N ASP A 374 27.24 7.42 -28.53
CA ASP A 374 27.13 7.00 -29.93
C ASP A 374 27.76 5.61 -30.11
N GLY A 375 27.00 4.66 -30.63
CA GLY A 375 27.42 3.26 -30.80
C GLY A 375 26.76 2.26 -29.85
N GLU A 376 26.04 2.73 -28.83
CA GLU A 376 25.21 1.86 -28.00
C GLU A 376 24.01 1.29 -28.77
N THR A 377 23.63 0.04 -28.45
CA THR A 377 22.51 -0.65 -29.10
C THR A 377 21.21 0.10 -28.85
N LEU A 378 20.55 0.51 -29.93
CA LEU A 378 19.24 1.16 -29.87
C LEU A 378 18.16 0.21 -29.34
N GLY A 379 17.08 0.80 -28.84
CA GLY A 379 15.95 0.08 -28.26
C GLY A 379 15.87 0.23 -26.74
N PRO A 380 15.06 -0.61 -26.07
CA PRO A 380 14.86 -0.53 -24.63
C PRO A 380 16.15 -0.88 -23.88
N LYS A 381 16.48 -0.06 -22.88
CA LYS A 381 17.59 -0.22 -21.95
C LYS A 381 17.05 -0.58 -20.57
N GLN A 382 17.49 -1.72 -20.05
CA GLN A 382 17.24 -2.08 -18.65
C GLN A 382 18.18 -1.25 -17.78
N ILE A 383 17.64 -0.48 -16.85
CA ILE A 383 18.43 0.27 -15.88
C ILE A 383 18.09 -0.28 -14.48
N THR A 384 19.10 -0.79 -13.80
CA THR A 384 18.98 -1.23 -12.41
C THR A 384 19.82 -0.32 -11.54
N VAL A 385 19.18 0.40 -10.64
CA VAL A 385 19.85 1.21 -9.63
C VAL A 385 19.93 0.39 -8.36
N TYR A 386 21.09 0.42 -7.71
CA TYR A 386 21.27 -0.26 -6.43
C TYR A 386 22.09 0.59 -5.45
N VAL A 387 21.98 0.31 -4.16
CA VAL A 387 22.77 0.96 -3.12
C VAL A 387 23.54 -0.08 -2.32
N GLU A 388 24.81 0.22 -2.03
CA GLU A 388 25.70 -0.59 -1.22
C GLU A 388 26.18 0.23 -0.01
N ASP A 389 25.99 -0.32 1.18
CA ASP A 389 26.57 0.18 2.42
C ASP A 389 27.79 -0.69 2.79
N GLY A 390 28.98 -0.22 2.45
CA GLY A 390 30.23 -0.93 2.72
C GLY A 390 30.65 -0.93 4.19
N GLN A 391 30.05 -0.08 5.03
CA GLN A 391 30.39 0.03 6.46
C GLN A 391 29.40 -0.73 7.34
N GLN A 392 28.11 -0.61 7.03
CA GLN A 392 27.01 -1.23 7.76
C GLN A 392 26.09 -1.96 6.78
N PRO A 393 26.41 -3.21 6.39
CA PRO A 393 25.56 -3.98 5.49
C PRO A 393 24.12 -4.05 6.02
N ASP A 394 23.17 -4.05 5.09
CA ASP A 394 21.75 -4.12 5.43
C ASP A 394 21.25 -5.57 5.50
N HIS A 395 20.28 -5.79 6.39
CA HIS A 395 19.61 -7.06 6.58
C HIS A 395 18.52 -7.34 5.53
N LEU A 396 18.02 -6.35 4.78
CA LEU A 396 17.09 -6.58 3.66
C LEU A 396 17.66 -6.17 2.28
N PRO A 397 18.69 -6.84 1.72
CA PRO A 397 19.27 -6.45 0.42
C PRO A 397 18.30 -6.39 -0.77
N ALA A 398 17.13 -7.01 -0.65
CA ALA A 398 16.12 -7.05 -1.71
C ALA A 398 15.46 -5.69 -2.01
N ASP A 399 15.49 -4.74 -1.06
CA ASP A 399 14.94 -3.39 -1.24
C ASP A 399 16.01 -2.32 -1.58
N ASN A 400 17.27 -2.76 -1.64
CA ASN A 400 18.42 -1.97 -2.08
C ASN A 400 18.57 -1.92 -3.59
N VAL A 401 17.62 -2.46 -4.34
CA VAL A 401 17.63 -2.53 -5.81
C VAL A 401 16.29 -2.05 -6.36
N ARG A 402 16.35 -1.24 -7.41
CA ARG A 402 15.18 -0.74 -8.13
C ARG A 402 15.43 -0.74 -9.62
N HIS A 403 14.45 -1.16 -10.39
CA HIS A 403 14.48 -1.23 -11.83
C HIS A 403 13.73 -0.06 -12.45
N VAL A 404 14.27 0.48 -13.53
CA VAL A 404 13.62 1.44 -14.41
C VAL A 404 14.05 1.09 -15.83
N TYR A 405 13.30 1.53 -16.84
CA TYR A 405 13.74 1.34 -18.21
C TYR A 405 13.61 2.65 -18.98
N VAL A 406 14.45 2.81 -20.00
CA VAL A 406 14.38 3.92 -20.95
C VAL A 406 14.59 3.37 -22.35
N GLU A 407 13.93 3.95 -23.34
CA GLU A 407 14.10 3.58 -24.74
C GLU A 407 15.15 4.49 -25.39
N LEU A 408 16.26 3.91 -25.83
CA LEU A 408 17.31 4.61 -26.56
C LEU A 408 16.96 4.66 -28.06
N ARG A 409 16.66 5.85 -28.59
CA ARG A 409 16.37 6.06 -30.01
C ARG A 409 17.40 6.96 -30.65
N ARG A 410 17.71 6.70 -31.93
CA ARG A 410 18.64 7.54 -32.70
C ARG A 410 18.11 8.96 -32.87
N ASP A 411 16.83 9.08 -33.20
CA ASP A 411 16.13 10.33 -33.40
C ASP A 411 14.70 10.23 -32.83
N LEU A 412 14.17 11.34 -32.32
CA LEU A 412 12.81 11.52 -31.86
C LEU A 412 12.03 12.33 -32.92
N PRO A 413 11.24 11.68 -33.79
CA PRO A 413 10.57 12.39 -34.87
C PRO A 413 9.45 13.29 -34.32
N VAL A 414 9.42 14.55 -34.78
CA VAL A 414 8.34 15.50 -34.50
C VAL A 414 7.70 15.88 -35.82
N LEU A 415 6.38 15.67 -35.96
CA LEU A 415 5.70 16.01 -37.21
C LEU A 415 5.20 17.45 -37.17
N LEU A 416 5.68 18.26 -38.11
CA LEU A 416 5.26 19.64 -38.32
C LEU A 416 4.37 19.71 -39.55
N VAL A 417 3.09 19.95 -39.33
CA VAL A 417 2.07 20.05 -40.37
C VAL A 417 1.91 21.50 -40.76
N ASP A 418 2.27 21.83 -42.00
CA ASP A 418 2.32 23.20 -42.50
C ASP A 418 1.74 23.28 -43.92
N PRO A 419 0.69 24.10 -44.15
CA PRO A 419 0.10 24.25 -45.48
C PRO A 419 1.05 24.88 -46.51
N ASP A 420 2.11 25.57 -46.06
CA ASP A 420 3.14 26.19 -46.91
C ASP A 420 4.36 25.32 -47.14
N HIS A 421 4.34 24.06 -46.70
CA HIS A 421 5.44 23.14 -46.97
C HIS A 421 5.68 23.00 -48.49
N MET A 422 6.93 23.20 -48.91
CA MET A 422 7.38 23.13 -50.31
C MET A 422 6.71 24.16 -51.25
N LEU A 423 6.20 25.27 -50.71
CA LEU A 423 5.83 26.46 -51.47
C LEU A 423 6.94 27.52 -51.35
N ASP A 424 7.09 28.38 -52.36
CA ASP A 424 8.00 29.53 -52.34
C ASP A 424 7.47 30.61 -51.37
N SER A 425 7.57 30.32 -50.07
CA SER A 425 7.22 31.24 -48.98
C SER A 425 8.50 31.60 -48.22
N PRO A 426 8.81 32.89 -48.02
CA PRO A 426 9.97 33.28 -47.22
C PRO A 426 9.74 32.91 -45.75
N LYS A 427 10.40 31.83 -45.30
CA LYS A 427 10.40 31.30 -43.92
C LYS A 427 9.00 30.93 -43.38
N PRO A 428 8.41 29.80 -43.81
CA PRO A 428 7.13 29.32 -43.30
C PRO A 428 7.21 28.99 -41.79
N PRO A 429 6.09 28.97 -41.06
CA PRO A 429 6.07 28.70 -39.61
C PRO A 429 6.80 27.40 -39.21
N SER A 430 6.70 26.34 -40.02
CA SER A 430 7.41 25.09 -39.77
C SER A 430 8.93 25.22 -39.84
N GLU A 431 9.48 26.14 -40.63
CA GLU A 431 10.92 26.36 -40.68
C GLU A 431 11.42 27.02 -39.39
N TYR A 432 10.65 27.95 -38.81
CA TYR A 432 10.96 28.53 -37.50
C TYR A 432 10.99 27.47 -36.41
N VAL A 433 9.91 26.68 -36.27
CA VAL A 433 9.84 25.61 -35.26
C VAL A 433 10.91 24.54 -35.52
N ALA A 434 11.12 24.12 -36.77
CA ALA A 434 12.15 23.16 -37.14
C ALA A 434 13.56 23.68 -36.85
N SER A 435 13.84 24.98 -37.01
CA SER A 435 15.14 25.56 -36.70
C SER A 435 15.45 25.49 -35.21
N VAL A 436 14.46 25.71 -34.35
CA VAL A 436 14.60 25.60 -32.88
C VAL A 436 14.78 24.15 -32.45
N LEU A 437 13.92 23.25 -32.96
CA LEU A 437 14.02 21.81 -32.66
C LEU A 437 15.31 21.19 -33.24
N GLY A 438 15.75 21.67 -34.40
CA GLY A 438 16.98 21.26 -35.05
C GLY A 438 18.24 21.82 -34.37
N ALA A 439 18.21 23.06 -33.89
CA ALA A 439 19.28 23.65 -33.07
C ALA A 439 19.40 22.94 -31.70
N THR A 440 18.31 22.37 -31.21
CA THR A 440 18.28 21.49 -30.04
C THR A 440 18.50 20.02 -30.41
N ARG A 441 19.26 19.72 -31.48
CA ARG A 441 19.67 18.35 -31.87
C ARG A 441 20.30 17.55 -30.72
N ARG A 442 20.93 18.24 -29.77
CA ARG A 442 21.45 17.65 -28.51
C ARG A 442 20.36 17.09 -27.59
N LEU A 443 19.08 17.23 -27.93
CA LEU A 443 17.93 16.61 -27.28
C LEU A 443 17.34 15.46 -28.12
N GLY A 444 17.91 15.16 -29.29
CA GLY A 444 17.50 14.03 -30.15
C GLY A 444 16.32 14.31 -31.09
N TRP A 445 15.73 15.51 -31.11
CA TRP A 445 14.56 15.80 -31.94
C TRP A 445 14.89 15.91 -33.44
N ARG A 446 14.09 15.25 -34.27
CA ARG A 446 14.17 15.32 -35.73
C ARG A 446 12.84 15.82 -36.30
N PRO A 447 12.74 17.12 -36.67
CA PRO A 447 11.53 17.65 -37.26
C PRO A 447 11.32 17.07 -38.66
N GLU A 448 10.16 16.48 -38.89
CA GLU A 448 9.63 16.12 -40.20
C GLU A 448 8.54 17.10 -40.58
N ARG A 449 8.40 17.40 -41.87
CA ARG A 449 7.38 18.33 -42.36
C ARG A 449 6.48 17.62 -43.36
N CYS A 450 5.20 17.94 -43.32
CA CYS A 450 4.24 17.49 -44.31
C CYS A 450 3.11 18.51 -44.49
N ARG A 451 2.34 18.35 -45.56
CA ARG A 451 1.10 19.11 -45.74
C ARG A 451 -0.05 18.48 -44.93
N PRO A 452 -1.12 19.23 -44.62
CA PRO A 452 -2.25 18.70 -43.86
C PRO A 452 -2.95 17.49 -44.49
N ASN A 453 -3.09 17.45 -45.82
CA ASN A 453 -3.71 16.33 -46.56
C ASN A 453 -2.82 15.08 -46.69
N GLU A 454 -1.54 15.17 -46.33
CA GLU A 454 -0.59 14.06 -46.34
C GLU A 454 -0.57 13.30 -45.01
N LEU A 455 -1.26 13.80 -43.98
CA LEU A 455 -1.29 13.19 -42.64
C LEU A 455 -1.79 11.74 -42.68
N LYS A 456 -2.82 11.46 -43.48
CA LYS A 456 -3.37 10.10 -43.66
C LYS A 456 -2.38 9.09 -44.24
N ASN A 457 -1.32 9.55 -44.91
CA ASN A 457 -0.30 8.69 -45.50
C ASN A 457 0.81 8.32 -44.49
N ARG A 458 0.73 8.84 -43.26
CA ARG A 458 1.72 8.63 -42.20
C ARG A 458 1.12 7.83 -41.06
N ARG A 459 1.94 6.99 -40.44
CA ARG A 459 1.59 6.33 -39.16
C ARG A 459 1.79 7.33 -38.02
N LEU A 460 0.73 8.07 -37.67
CA LEU A 460 0.81 9.16 -36.69
C LEU A 460 1.32 8.72 -35.31
N ASP A 461 1.11 7.44 -34.96
CA ASP A 461 1.60 6.88 -33.69
C ASP A 461 3.13 6.89 -33.58
N ASP A 462 3.88 7.03 -34.68
CA ASP A 462 5.36 7.12 -34.65
C ASP A 462 5.87 8.44 -34.08
N TYR A 463 5.02 9.47 -34.01
CA TYR A 463 5.36 10.80 -33.54
C TYR A 463 4.84 11.02 -32.11
N PRO A 464 5.70 11.28 -31.12
CA PRO A 464 5.27 11.61 -29.76
C PRO A 464 4.46 12.92 -29.69
N VAL A 465 4.76 13.86 -30.59
CA VAL A 465 4.11 15.17 -30.68
C VAL A 465 3.93 15.56 -32.14
N ILE A 466 2.76 16.13 -32.48
CA ILE A 466 2.46 16.68 -33.81
C ILE A 466 2.06 18.16 -33.68
N TYR A 467 2.62 19.03 -34.52
CA TYR A 467 2.31 20.45 -34.58
C TYR A 467 1.45 20.77 -35.80
N LEU A 468 0.34 21.45 -35.60
CA LEU A 468 -0.51 22.03 -36.64
C LEU A 468 -0.24 23.53 -36.70
N LEU A 469 0.48 23.95 -37.74
CA LEU A 469 1.00 25.31 -37.87
C LEU A 469 0.21 26.06 -38.95
N ASN A 470 -0.58 27.06 -38.55
CA ASN A 470 -1.37 27.92 -39.46
C ASN A 470 -2.27 27.13 -40.42
N VAL A 471 -2.79 25.97 -40.00
CA VAL A 471 -3.67 25.12 -40.82
C VAL A 471 -5.04 25.81 -40.97
N PRO A 472 -5.60 25.95 -42.19
CA PRO A 472 -6.84 26.71 -42.41
C PRO A 472 -8.07 26.13 -41.69
N GLY A 473 -8.14 24.81 -41.58
CA GLY A 473 -9.29 24.08 -41.08
C GLY A 473 -9.57 22.87 -41.96
N VAL A 474 -10.78 22.32 -41.83
CA VAL A 474 -11.20 21.12 -42.57
C VAL A 474 -11.72 21.49 -43.96
N GLY A 475 -11.19 20.86 -45.00
CA GLY A 475 -11.51 21.20 -46.39
C GLY A 475 -10.96 20.20 -47.40
N ASN A 476 -11.13 20.51 -48.68
CA ASN A 476 -10.74 19.63 -49.80
C ASN A 476 -9.51 20.13 -50.56
N GLY A 477 -8.95 21.29 -50.18
CA GLY A 477 -7.77 21.86 -50.81
C GLY A 477 -6.48 21.14 -50.40
N PRO A 478 -5.39 21.31 -51.18
CA PRO A 478 -4.09 20.69 -50.88
C PRO A 478 -3.42 21.24 -49.60
N SER A 479 -3.90 22.38 -49.10
CA SER A 479 -3.44 23.04 -47.88
C SER A 479 -4.43 22.87 -46.72
N ASP A 480 -5.55 22.17 -46.94
CA ASP A 480 -6.60 21.96 -45.93
C ASP A 480 -6.44 20.58 -45.27
N LEU A 481 -6.98 20.45 -44.07
CA LEU A 481 -7.08 19.16 -43.40
C LEU A 481 -8.27 18.37 -43.97
N ASP A 482 -8.02 17.33 -44.75
CA ASP A 482 -9.11 16.48 -45.26
C ASP A 482 -9.75 15.62 -44.16
N GLU A 483 -10.93 15.07 -44.44
CA GLU A 483 -11.71 14.30 -43.44
C GLU A 483 -10.99 13.05 -42.93
N ASP A 484 -10.22 12.37 -43.78
CA ASP A 484 -9.49 11.16 -43.40
C ASP A 484 -8.31 11.51 -42.47
N SER A 485 -7.61 12.60 -42.78
CA SER A 485 -6.54 13.15 -41.95
C SER A 485 -7.07 13.66 -40.61
N LEU A 486 -8.25 14.28 -40.59
CA LEU A 486 -8.94 14.64 -39.34
C LEU A 486 -9.26 13.41 -38.51
N LYS A 487 -9.87 12.37 -39.10
CA LYS A 487 -10.17 11.11 -38.39
C LYS A 487 -8.91 10.48 -37.81
N ALA A 488 -7.81 10.48 -38.56
CA ALA A 488 -6.52 9.98 -38.09
C ALA A 488 -6.01 10.79 -36.87
N LEU A 489 -6.11 12.13 -36.90
CA LEU A 489 -5.75 12.98 -35.77
C LEU A 489 -6.67 12.80 -34.56
N GLU A 490 -7.98 12.72 -34.76
CA GLU A 490 -8.94 12.45 -33.67
C GLU A 490 -8.61 11.12 -32.99
N SER A 491 -8.31 10.09 -33.78
CA SER A 491 -7.94 8.77 -33.28
C SER A 491 -6.60 8.83 -32.53
N TYR A 492 -5.60 9.50 -33.10
CA TYR A 492 -4.29 9.72 -32.46
C TYR A 492 -4.42 10.40 -31.09
N VAL A 493 -5.17 11.49 -30.98
CA VAL A 493 -5.37 12.23 -29.72
C VAL A 493 -6.15 11.42 -28.71
N ARG A 494 -7.27 10.80 -29.13
CA ARG A 494 -8.09 9.96 -28.23
C ARG A 494 -7.30 8.77 -27.67
N ARG A 495 -6.31 8.29 -28.41
CA ARG A 495 -5.37 7.25 -27.94
C ARG A 495 -4.27 7.78 -27.02
N GLY A 496 -4.21 9.08 -26.73
CA GLY A 496 -3.21 9.69 -25.84
C GLY A 496 -2.09 10.44 -26.57
N GLY A 497 -2.21 10.68 -27.89
CA GLY A 497 -1.25 11.47 -28.65
C GLY A 497 -1.27 12.96 -28.26
N SER A 498 -0.16 13.67 -28.47
CA SER A 498 -0.03 15.07 -28.08
C SER A 498 -0.04 15.98 -29.32
N LEU A 499 -0.91 17.00 -29.32
CA LEU A 499 -1.01 17.97 -30.40
C LEU A 499 -0.68 19.38 -29.95
N VAL A 500 -0.05 20.15 -30.83
CA VAL A 500 0.15 21.58 -30.64
C VAL A 500 -0.48 22.33 -31.80
N PHE A 501 -1.33 23.32 -31.52
CA PHE A 501 -1.86 24.23 -32.52
C PHE A 501 -1.18 25.59 -32.39
N PHE A 502 -0.62 26.10 -33.48
CA PHE A 502 -0.32 27.53 -33.61
C PHE A 502 -1.23 28.12 -34.67
N LEU A 503 -2.12 29.03 -34.25
CA LEU A 503 -3.05 29.67 -35.16
C LEU A 503 -2.36 30.75 -36.00
N GLY A 504 -2.93 31.10 -37.15
CA GLY A 504 -2.37 32.14 -38.01
C GLY A 504 -3.38 32.68 -39.01
N GLU A 505 -2.90 33.42 -40.00
CA GLU A 505 -3.75 34.18 -40.92
C GLU A 505 -4.67 33.31 -41.79
N ARG A 506 -4.31 32.05 -42.03
CA ARG A 506 -5.11 31.14 -42.86
C ARG A 506 -6.25 30.46 -42.11
N VAL A 507 -6.24 30.51 -40.78
CA VAL A 507 -7.24 29.86 -39.93
C VAL A 507 -8.62 30.42 -40.21
N ASN A 508 -9.54 29.53 -40.56
CA ASN A 508 -10.95 29.82 -40.76
C ASN A 508 -11.73 29.45 -39.50
N VAL A 509 -12.28 30.48 -38.83
CA VAL A 509 -13.03 30.38 -37.58
C VAL A 509 -14.24 29.44 -37.70
N ASP A 510 -14.98 29.52 -38.80
CA ASP A 510 -16.19 28.72 -38.99
C ASP A 510 -15.84 27.23 -39.11
N LEU A 511 -14.77 26.91 -39.85
CA LEU A 511 -14.29 25.53 -40.01
C LEU A 511 -13.76 24.97 -38.68
N TYR A 512 -13.02 25.76 -37.92
CA TYR A 512 -12.53 25.37 -36.60
C TYR A 512 -13.69 25.08 -35.63
N ASN A 513 -14.63 26.01 -35.50
CA ASN A 513 -15.76 25.85 -34.59
C ASN A 513 -16.64 24.64 -34.97
N ARG A 514 -16.91 24.47 -36.27
CA ARG A 514 -17.77 23.40 -36.78
C ARG A 514 -17.15 22.01 -36.66
N PHE A 515 -15.88 21.85 -37.06
CA PHE A 515 -15.27 20.53 -37.21
C PHE A 515 -14.23 20.20 -36.14
N LEU A 516 -13.40 21.17 -35.73
CA LEU A 516 -12.30 20.92 -34.79
C LEU A 516 -12.70 21.11 -33.32
N TYR A 517 -13.52 22.10 -33.00
CA TYR A 517 -14.08 22.27 -31.65
C TYR A 517 -15.34 21.41 -31.47
N ARG A 518 -16.26 21.44 -32.44
CA ARG A 518 -17.49 20.62 -32.47
C ARG A 518 -18.22 20.61 -31.12
N ASN A 519 -18.59 21.79 -30.62
CA ASN A 519 -19.25 21.97 -29.32
C ASN A 519 -18.51 21.26 -28.15
N GLY A 520 -17.17 21.27 -28.18
CA GLY A 520 -16.32 20.63 -27.17
C GLY A 520 -16.08 19.13 -27.36
N GLN A 521 -16.60 18.52 -28.44
CA GLN A 521 -16.43 17.10 -28.75
C GLN A 521 -15.29 16.82 -29.74
N GLY A 522 -14.68 17.85 -30.33
CA GLY A 522 -13.58 17.73 -31.28
C GLY A 522 -12.20 17.76 -30.61
N ILE A 523 -11.14 17.89 -31.42
CA ILE A 523 -9.73 17.90 -30.96
C ILE A 523 -9.20 19.29 -30.61
N PHE A 524 -9.91 20.37 -30.93
CA PHE A 524 -9.51 21.72 -30.58
C PHE A 524 -10.26 22.17 -29.30
N PRO A 525 -9.59 22.69 -28.27
CA PRO A 525 -10.16 22.76 -26.93
C PRO A 525 -11.20 23.87 -26.73
N VAL A 526 -11.27 24.88 -27.61
CA VAL A 526 -12.06 26.10 -27.40
C VAL A 526 -12.78 26.60 -28.65
N PRO A 527 -13.94 27.28 -28.53
CA PRO A 527 -14.57 27.97 -29.63
C PRO A 527 -13.90 29.33 -29.88
N LEU A 528 -13.75 29.72 -31.14
CA LEU A 528 -13.19 30.99 -31.58
C LEU A 528 -14.31 32.02 -31.83
N ALA A 529 -14.17 33.23 -31.32
CA ALA A 529 -15.21 34.28 -31.36
C ALA A 529 -15.19 35.13 -32.64
N LEU A 530 -14.02 35.35 -33.24
CA LEU A 530 -13.79 36.38 -34.27
C LEU A 530 -12.64 36.02 -35.22
N ARG A 531 -12.58 36.68 -36.38
CA ARG A 531 -11.35 36.81 -37.20
C ARG A 531 -10.20 37.37 -36.35
N PRO A 532 -8.92 37.08 -36.65
CA PRO A 532 -7.82 37.42 -35.76
C PRO A 532 -7.78 38.93 -35.51
N VAL A 533 -7.83 39.29 -34.22
CA VAL A 533 -8.00 40.66 -33.76
C VAL A 533 -6.73 41.44 -34.09
N PRO A 534 -6.80 42.50 -34.91
CA PRO A 534 -5.67 43.39 -35.10
C PRO A 534 -5.53 44.29 -33.86
N ASN A 535 -4.31 44.46 -33.36
CA ASN A 535 -4.05 45.57 -32.44
C ASN A 535 -4.01 46.88 -33.25
N SER A 536 -5.04 47.71 -33.13
CA SER A 536 -5.17 48.96 -33.90
C SER A 536 -4.16 50.04 -33.55
N ASN A 537 -3.42 49.88 -32.43
CA ASN A 537 -2.47 50.88 -31.93
C ASN A 537 -0.99 50.49 -32.09
N LEU A 538 -0.68 49.31 -32.66
CA LEU A 538 0.68 48.89 -32.98
C LEU A 538 0.85 48.84 -34.51
N THR A 539 1.03 50.01 -35.09
CA THR A 539 1.90 50.11 -36.26
C THR A 539 3.36 50.03 -35.76
N PHE A 540 4.28 49.60 -36.62
CA PHE A 540 5.74 49.55 -36.40
C PHE A 540 6.27 48.21 -35.87
N VAL A 541 7.03 47.54 -36.74
CA VAL A 541 7.90 46.38 -36.44
C VAL A 541 9.10 46.79 -35.56
N ASP A 542 9.30 48.09 -35.29
CA ASP A 542 10.54 48.62 -34.74
C ASP A 542 10.41 49.53 -33.51
N ASP A 543 9.19 49.76 -32.98
CA ASP A 543 9.10 50.51 -31.72
C ASP A 543 9.59 49.59 -30.58
N PRO A 544 10.70 49.95 -29.88
CA PRO A 544 11.17 49.16 -28.75
C PRO A 544 10.04 49.05 -27.72
N PRO A 545 9.95 47.93 -26.98
CA PRO A 545 8.99 47.82 -25.90
C PRO A 545 9.13 49.05 -25.00
N ASP A 546 8.01 49.71 -24.68
CA ASP A 546 7.99 50.88 -23.80
C ASP A 546 8.56 50.47 -22.44
N LEU A 547 9.87 50.67 -22.25
CA LEU A 547 10.63 50.23 -21.08
C LEU A 547 10.10 50.86 -19.79
N ASP A 548 9.38 51.98 -19.91
CA ASP A 548 8.75 52.68 -18.80
C ASP A 548 7.39 52.07 -18.40
N ASP A 549 6.78 51.20 -19.22
CA ASP A 549 5.53 50.52 -18.88
C ASP A 549 5.81 49.19 -18.17
N THR A 550 5.80 49.23 -16.85
CA THR A 550 6.06 48.07 -15.97
C THR A 550 4.99 46.98 -16.05
N ALA A 551 3.83 47.25 -16.66
CA ALA A 551 2.72 46.30 -16.70
C ALA A 551 3.08 45.04 -17.52
N PRO A 552 2.76 43.84 -16.98
CA PRO A 552 2.86 42.61 -17.75
C PRO A 552 1.91 42.69 -18.96
N LYS A 553 2.37 42.26 -20.12
CA LYS A 553 1.60 42.14 -21.37
C LYS A 553 0.94 40.77 -21.48
N VAL A 554 1.56 39.76 -20.89
CA VAL A 554 1.01 38.42 -20.72
C VAL A 554 1.14 37.98 -19.27
N ARG A 555 0.28 37.06 -18.84
CA ARG A 555 0.26 36.48 -17.50
C ARG A 555 0.33 34.96 -17.60
N VAL A 556 1.32 34.37 -16.94
CA VAL A 556 1.37 32.92 -16.73
C VAL A 556 0.44 32.58 -15.57
N LEU A 557 -0.70 31.97 -15.85
CA LEU A 557 -1.67 31.61 -14.81
C LEU A 557 -1.24 30.36 -14.04
N GLN A 558 -0.41 29.53 -14.66
CA GLN A 558 0.16 28.32 -14.06
C GLN A 558 1.68 28.42 -13.97
N ILE A 559 2.17 29.02 -12.90
CA ILE A 559 3.60 29.31 -12.67
C ILE A 559 4.45 28.02 -12.65
N GLY A 560 3.85 26.86 -12.35
CA GLY A 560 4.52 25.54 -12.39
C GLY A 560 4.28 24.72 -13.66
N HIS A 561 3.67 25.28 -14.70
CA HIS A 561 3.39 24.53 -15.93
C HIS A 561 4.71 24.09 -16.60
N PRO A 562 4.90 22.82 -16.99
CA PRO A 562 6.18 22.32 -17.50
C PRO A 562 6.76 23.09 -18.68
N ALA A 563 5.91 23.59 -19.59
CA ALA A 563 6.33 24.40 -20.73
C ALA A 563 6.78 25.84 -20.40
N PHE A 564 6.42 26.36 -19.22
CA PHE A 564 6.68 27.76 -18.79
C PHE A 564 7.41 27.82 -17.44
N ASN A 565 8.06 26.73 -17.04
CA ASN A 565 8.76 26.66 -15.76
C ASN A 565 10.14 27.36 -15.86
N PHE A 566 10.11 28.69 -15.99
CA PHE A 566 11.31 29.52 -16.05
C PHE A 566 11.64 30.14 -14.68
N PRO A 567 12.89 30.58 -14.45
CA PRO A 567 13.22 31.46 -13.34
C PRO A 567 12.25 32.64 -13.25
N ARG A 568 11.93 33.08 -12.03
CA ARG A 568 10.96 34.17 -11.81
C ARG A 568 11.35 35.45 -12.56
N GLU A 569 12.63 35.81 -12.54
CA GLU A 569 13.17 36.98 -13.26
C GLU A 569 12.92 36.86 -14.78
N MET A 570 13.19 35.68 -15.35
CA MET A 570 12.89 35.38 -16.75
C MET A 570 11.39 35.43 -17.04
N LEU A 571 10.53 34.93 -16.13
CA LEU A 571 9.08 35.04 -16.28
C LEU A 571 8.59 36.48 -16.26
N ASP A 572 9.16 37.31 -15.38
CA ASP A 572 8.79 38.72 -15.25
C ASP A 572 9.21 39.52 -16.51
N GLU A 573 10.41 39.28 -17.03
CA GLU A 573 10.87 39.86 -18.31
C GLU A 573 10.03 39.35 -19.49
N PHE A 574 9.79 38.04 -19.56
CA PHE A 574 8.91 37.43 -20.56
C PHE A 574 7.52 38.07 -20.53
N ALA A 575 6.93 38.20 -19.33
CA ALA A 575 5.62 38.79 -19.14
C ALA A 575 5.57 40.26 -19.58
N ARG A 576 6.64 41.03 -19.32
CA ARG A 576 6.72 42.46 -19.64
C ARG A 576 6.98 42.74 -21.12
N TYR A 577 7.80 41.93 -21.79
CA TYR A 577 8.30 42.25 -23.12
C TYR A 577 7.63 41.47 -24.25
N LEU A 578 6.98 40.32 -23.98
CA LEU A 578 6.24 39.59 -25.02
C LEU A 578 5.07 40.43 -25.57
N GLN A 579 5.18 40.81 -26.84
CA GLN A 579 4.14 41.52 -27.56
C GLN A 579 3.41 40.58 -28.51
N ILE A 580 2.10 40.46 -28.29
CA ILE A 580 1.20 39.75 -29.21
C ILE A 580 0.43 40.79 -30.02
N ASN A 581 0.72 40.96 -31.29
CA ASN A 581 0.06 41.98 -32.13
C ASN A 581 -1.25 41.45 -32.73
N ARG A 582 -1.31 40.14 -32.99
CA ARG A 582 -2.50 39.45 -33.48
C ARG A 582 -2.70 38.11 -32.78
N TYR A 583 -3.95 37.81 -32.50
CA TYR A 583 -4.39 36.54 -31.94
C TYR A 583 -5.87 36.30 -32.25
N PHE A 584 -6.31 35.07 -32.11
CA PHE A 584 -7.72 34.71 -32.15
C PHE A 584 -8.34 34.82 -30.75
N LYS A 585 -9.49 35.48 -30.66
CA LYS A 585 -10.26 35.52 -29.41
C LYS A 585 -11.02 34.22 -29.22
N VAL A 586 -11.05 33.75 -27.99
CA VAL A 586 -11.99 32.70 -27.54
C VAL A 586 -13.37 33.32 -27.38
N ASP A 587 -14.44 32.57 -27.64
CA ASP A 587 -15.82 33.01 -27.39
C ASP A 587 -15.95 33.51 -25.94
N PRO A 588 -16.34 34.78 -25.69
CA PRO A 588 -16.49 35.32 -24.33
C PRO A 588 -17.53 34.57 -23.48
N ALA A 589 -18.49 33.88 -24.10
CA ALA A 589 -19.47 33.06 -23.38
C ALA A 589 -18.88 31.71 -22.94
N TRP A 590 -17.75 31.29 -23.52
CA TRP A 590 -17.11 30.04 -23.19
C TRP A 590 -16.42 30.10 -21.82
N LYS A 591 -16.52 29.01 -21.08
CA LYS A 591 -15.82 28.82 -19.81
C LYS A 591 -15.04 27.50 -19.87
N PRO A 592 -13.83 27.45 -19.28
CA PRO A 592 -13.05 26.22 -19.22
C PRO A 592 -13.81 25.12 -18.47
N GLY A 593 -13.88 23.94 -19.08
CA GLY A 593 -14.35 22.72 -18.41
C GLY A 593 -13.25 22.12 -17.51
N ALA A 594 -13.55 21.02 -16.82
CA ALA A 594 -12.59 20.36 -15.92
C ALA A 594 -11.30 19.89 -16.62
N ASP A 595 -11.41 19.55 -17.91
CA ASP A 595 -10.31 19.03 -18.72
C ASP A 595 -9.63 20.10 -19.59
N VAL A 596 -9.95 21.39 -19.40
CA VAL A 596 -9.35 22.50 -20.15
C VAL A 596 -8.85 23.57 -19.20
N GLN A 597 -7.62 24.03 -19.40
CA GLN A 597 -6.98 25.04 -18.58
C GLN A 597 -6.33 26.13 -19.42
N VAL A 598 -6.44 27.39 -18.97
CA VAL A 598 -5.74 28.52 -19.58
C VAL A 598 -4.37 28.63 -18.93
N VAL A 599 -3.33 28.41 -19.72
CA VAL A 599 -1.92 28.43 -19.25
C VAL A 599 -1.37 29.85 -19.28
N LEU A 600 -1.60 30.56 -20.40
CA LEU A 600 -1.14 31.91 -20.63
C LEU A 600 -2.33 32.80 -21.01
N GLN A 601 -2.43 33.97 -20.39
CA GLN A 601 -3.50 34.95 -20.64
C GLN A 601 -2.88 36.28 -21.06
N LEU A 602 -3.52 36.98 -22.01
CA LEU A 602 -3.17 38.37 -22.29
C LEU A 602 -3.62 39.27 -21.14
N THR A 603 -2.88 40.33 -20.89
CA THR A 603 -3.37 41.42 -20.05
C THR A 603 -4.49 42.16 -20.77
N ASN A 604 -5.47 42.68 -20.03
CA ASN A 604 -6.60 43.42 -20.61
C ASN A 604 -6.09 44.50 -21.58
N ARG A 605 -6.65 44.57 -22.79
CA ARG A 605 -6.24 45.51 -23.85
C ARG A 605 -7.23 46.63 -24.11
N GLU A 606 -8.32 46.70 -23.34
CA GLU A 606 -9.25 47.79 -23.42
C GLU A 606 -8.53 49.13 -23.20
N PRO A 607 -8.96 50.19 -23.93
CA PRO A 607 -8.46 51.53 -23.74
C PRO A 607 -8.51 51.92 -22.27
N LEU A 608 -7.41 52.49 -21.79
CA LEU A 608 -7.27 52.89 -20.40
C LEU A 608 -8.31 53.92 -19.94
N THR A 609 -8.84 54.71 -20.87
CA THR A 609 -9.97 55.62 -20.65
C THR A 609 -11.20 54.93 -20.06
N ASN A 610 -11.41 53.64 -20.35
CA ASN A 610 -12.54 52.86 -19.82
C ASN A 610 -12.45 52.65 -18.30
N PHE A 611 -11.26 52.78 -17.70
CA PHE A 611 -11.03 52.62 -16.27
C PHE A 611 -11.05 53.94 -15.50
N ARG A 612 -11.15 55.08 -16.19
CA ARG A 612 -11.01 56.41 -15.59
C ARG A 612 -12.05 56.68 -14.50
N LEU A 613 -13.33 56.48 -14.80
CA LEU A 613 -14.42 56.72 -13.86
C LEU A 613 -14.28 55.86 -12.60
N GLU A 614 -14.06 54.56 -12.80
CA GLU A 614 -13.87 53.60 -11.71
C GLU A 614 -12.65 53.96 -10.84
N THR A 615 -11.56 54.43 -11.45
CA THR A 615 -10.36 54.91 -10.73
C THR A 615 -10.69 56.12 -9.85
N VAL A 616 -11.43 57.10 -10.38
CA VAL A 616 -11.84 58.31 -9.63
C VAL A 616 -12.74 57.96 -8.46
N GLU A 617 -13.69 57.03 -8.64
CA GLU A 617 -14.58 56.58 -7.56
C GLU A 617 -13.80 55.88 -6.44
N ILE A 618 -12.85 55.01 -6.78
CA ILE A 618 -11.98 54.34 -5.79
C ILE A 618 -11.14 55.37 -5.02
N VAL A 619 -10.55 56.33 -5.71
CA VAL A 619 -9.77 57.43 -5.11
C VAL A 619 -10.61 58.23 -4.12
N GLN A 620 -11.87 58.55 -4.47
CA GLN A 620 -12.78 59.27 -3.57
C GLN A 620 -13.04 58.48 -2.28
N LEU A 621 -13.28 57.17 -2.39
CA LEU A 621 -13.48 56.29 -1.23
C LEU A 621 -12.23 56.22 -0.33
N LEU A 622 -11.03 56.15 -0.93
CA LEU A 622 -9.77 56.14 -0.18
C LEU A 622 -9.54 57.46 0.57
N ASN A 623 -9.89 58.59 -0.04
CA ASN A 623 -9.69 59.93 0.55
C ASN A 623 -10.72 60.27 1.66
N GLN A 624 -11.85 59.57 1.69
CA GLN A 624 -12.89 59.71 2.72
C GLN A 624 -12.57 58.90 3.99
N ASP A 625 -11.52 58.08 3.97
CA ASP A 625 -11.13 57.26 5.11
C ASP A 625 -10.62 58.13 6.29
N THR A 626 -11.13 57.89 7.49
CA THR A 626 -10.80 58.63 8.72
C THR A 626 -9.88 57.86 9.68
N SER A 627 -9.36 56.70 9.26
CA SER A 627 -8.47 55.87 10.06
C SER A 627 -7.06 56.49 10.20
N PRO A 628 -6.23 56.01 11.14
CA PRO A 628 -4.84 56.43 11.26
C PRO A 628 -4.01 56.24 9.99
N GLN A 629 -4.41 55.31 9.11
CA GLN A 629 -3.74 55.00 7.85
C GLN A 629 -4.08 55.99 6.70
N ARG A 630 -4.94 56.99 6.93
CA ARG A 630 -5.42 57.93 5.91
C ARG A 630 -4.33 58.55 5.03
N LEU A 631 -3.19 58.95 5.63
CA LEU A 631 -2.08 59.54 4.87
C LEU A 631 -1.47 58.55 3.86
N MET A 632 -1.35 57.28 4.23
CA MET A 632 -0.87 56.23 3.31
C MET A 632 -1.87 55.98 2.19
N LEU A 633 -3.16 55.88 2.52
CA LEU A 633 -4.23 55.70 1.54
C LEU A 633 -4.28 56.87 0.55
N ALA A 634 -4.14 58.12 1.04
CA ALA A 634 -4.06 59.31 0.22
C ALA A 634 -2.85 59.31 -0.74
N ASN A 635 -1.70 58.78 -0.29
CA ASN A 635 -0.51 58.64 -1.16
C ASN A 635 -0.74 57.65 -2.32
N TYR A 636 -1.45 56.54 -2.08
CA TYR A 636 -1.85 55.62 -3.15
C TYR A 636 -2.91 56.26 -4.05
N ALA A 637 -3.92 56.93 -3.48
CA ALA A 637 -4.95 57.64 -4.22
C ALA A 637 -4.36 58.73 -5.14
N GLN A 638 -3.34 59.46 -4.68
CA GLN A 638 -2.65 60.45 -5.48
C GLN A 638 -1.87 59.81 -6.64
N ARG A 639 -1.21 58.66 -6.43
CA ARG A 639 -0.55 57.91 -7.51
C ARG A 639 -1.56 57.47 -8.60
N MET A 640 -2.74 57.00 -8.18
CA MET A 640 -3.83 56.65 -9.10
C MET A 640 -4.37 57.88 -9.85
N LEU A 641 -4.51 59.04 -9.19
CA LEU A 641 -4.92 60.30 -9.83
C LEU A 641 -3.90 60.85 -10.82
N ASN A 642 -2.61 60.78 -10.49
CA ASN A 642 -1.53 61.19 -11.39
C ASN A 642 -1.62 60.41 -12.71
N TRP A 643 -1.93 59.12 -12.62
CA TRP A 643 -2.19 58.31 -13.81
C TRP A 643 -3.44 58.79 -14.58
N VAL A 644 -4.55 59.10 -13.91
CA VAL A 644 -5.76 59.63 -14.57
C VAL A 644 -5.47 60.93 -15.34
N ALA A 645 -4.63 61.80 -14.77
CA ALA A 645 -4.22 63.05 -15.41
C ALA A 645 -3.32 62.80 -16.64
N ASP A 646 -2.42 61.82 -16.55
CA ASP A 646 -1.48 61.46 -17.62
C ASP A 646 -2.11 60.57 -18.72
N ALA A 647 -3.23 59.90 -18.44
CA ALA A 647 -3.85 58.91 -19.34
C ALA A 647 -4.27 59.48 -20.71
N GLU A 648 -4.57 60.79 -20.78
CA GLU A 648 -4.89 61.47 -22.04
C GLU A 648 -3.64 61.76 -22.89
N GLN A 649 -2.47 61.95 -22.26
CA GLN A 649 -1.20 62.22 -22.93
C GLN A 649 -0.41 60.95 -23.26
N LYS A 650 -0.50 59.89 -22.44
CA LYS A 650 0.32 58.65 -22.52
C LYS A 650 -0.52 57.39 -22.75
N ARG A 651 -1.41 57.42 -23.75
CA ARG A 651 -2.55 56.49 -24.04
C ARG A 651 -2.43 54.97 -23.73
N ASN A 652 -1.26 54.40 -23.44
CA ASN A 652 -1.03 52.96 -23.34
C ASN A 652 -0.33 52.45 -22.06
N ARG A 653 0.10 53.30 -21.10
CA ARG A 653 0.87 52.84 -19.91
C ARG A 653 -0.05 52.38 -18.77
N LYS A 654 -0.20 51.06 -18.58
CA LYS A 654 -1.01 50.46 -17.50
C LYS A 654 -0.23 50.29 -16.19
N GLY A 655 1.10 50.19 -16.28
CA GLY A 655 2.01 49.88 -15.19
C GLY A 655 1.82 50.77 -13.96
N PRO A 656 1.87 52.11 -14.08
CA PRO A 656 1.76 52.99 -12.92
C PRO A 656 0.44 52.84 -12.13
N LEU A 657 -0.69 52.64 -12.82
CA LEU A 657 -1.97 52.41 -12.17
C LEU A 657 -2.01 51.04 -11.48
N LEU A 658 -1.53 50.00 -12.18
CA LEU A 658 -1.47 48.65 -11.66
C LEU A 658 -0.56 48.57 -10.43
N ASP A 659 0.62 49.19 -10.48
CA ASP A 659 1.59 49.26 -9.39
C ASP A 659 1.02 50.00 -8.17
N ALA A 660 0.26 51.08 -8.41
CA ALA A 660 -0.42 51.80 -7.34
C ALA A 660 -1.48 50.92 -6.65
N VAL A 661 -2.33 50.22 -7.41
CA VAL A 661 -3.38 49.34 -6.86
C VAL A 661 -2.78 48.10 -6.20
N ALA A 662 -1.80 47.45 -6.84
CA ALA A 662 -1.12 46.28 -6.30
C ALA A 662 -0.35 46.61 -5.02
N GLY A 663 0.38 47.73 -5.02
CA GLY A 663 1.07 48.24 -3.83
C GLY A 663 0.09 48.51 -2.69
N LEU A 664 -1.06 49.14 -2.97
CA LEU A 664 -2.09 49.42 -1.95
C LEU A 664 -2.63 48.13 -1.30
N LEU A 665 -2.85 47.07 -2.09
CA LEU A 665 -3.38 45.79 -1.61
C LEU A 665 -2.34 44.96 -0.84
N SER A 666 -1.05 45.13 -1.16
CA SER A 666 0.06 44.32 -0.62
C SER A 666 0.95 45.02 0.40
N ASP A 667 0.70 46.31 0.67
CA ASP A 667 1.48 47.09 1.63
C ASP A 667 1.46 46.45 3.03
N PRO A 668 2.61 46.03 3.59
CA PRO A 668 2.68 45.42 4.91
C PRO A 668 2.09 46.30 6.02
N GLN A 669 2.16 47.64 5.87
CA GLN A 669 1.64 48.59 6.85
C GLN A 669 0.11 48.69 6.84
N LEU A 670 -0.54 48.20 5.77
CA LEU A 670 -2.00 48.13 5.64
C LEU A 670 -2.56 46.73 5.92
N ALA A 671 -1.74 45.75 6.30
CA ALA A 671 -2.18 44.38 6.55
C ALA A 671 -3.30 44.31 7.62
N GLU A 672 -3.12 45.00 8.75
CA GLU A 672 -4.15 45.08 9.81
C GLU A 672 -5.36 45.94 9.43
N TYR A 673 -5.18 46.95 8.57
CA TYR A 673 -6.27 47.76 8.05
C TYR A 673 -7.25 46.89 7.23
N TRP A 674 -6.71 46.01 6.38
CA TRP A 674 -7.52 45.13 5.53
C TRP A 674 -8.21 43.97 6.25
N LYS A 675 -7.76 43.60 7.46
CA LYS A 675 -8.42 42.56 8.28
C LYS A 675 -9.75 43.01 8.87
N ARG A 676 -10.03 44.32 8.87
CA ARG A 676 -11.25 44.86 9.49
C ARG A 676 -12.50 44.52 8.67
N PRO A 677 -13.61 44.10 9.30
CA PRO A 677 -14.83 43.70 8.58
C PRO A 677 -15.42 44.80 7.69
N ASP A 678 -15.36 46.06 8.12
CA ASP A 678 -15.86 47.24 7.41
C ASP A 678 -15.05 47.59 6.14
N ARG A 679 -13.86 47.00 5.97
CA ARG A 679 -12.99 47.23 4.80
C ARG A 679 -13.05 46.14 3.76
N LYS A 680 -13.77 45.05 4.05
CA LYS A 680 -13.90 43.89 3.16
C LYS A 680 -14.44 44.28 1.78
N GLU A 681 -15.47 45.12 1.72
CA GLU A 681 -16.10 45.51 0.45
C GLU A 681 -15.18 46.39 -0.41
N LEU A 682 -14.50 47.36 0.20
CA LEU A 682 -13.53 48.21 -0.49
C LEU A 682 -12.35 47.38 -1.01
N ARG A 683 -11.83 46.45 -0.20
CA ARG A 683 -10.78 45.53 -0.62
C ARG A 683 -11.22 44.66 -1.80
N GLN A 684 -12.40 44.05 -1.73
CA GLN A 684 -12.96 43.25 -2.82
C GLN A 684 -13.21 44.08 -4.08
N ARG A 685 -13.55 45.37 -3.95
CA ARG A 685 -13.69 46.29 -5.08
C ARG A 685 -12.33 46.59 -5.73
N LEU A 686 -11.29 46.86 -4.94
CA LEU A 686 -9.92 47.04 -5.43
C LEU A 686 -9.37 45.78 -6.09
N GLU A 687 -9.60 44.61 -5.49
CA GLU A 687 -9.19 43.31 -6.06
C GLU A 687 -9.90 43.06 -7.40
N ARG A 688 -11.22 43.31 -7.50
CA ARG A 688 -11.96 43.23 -8.77
C ARG A 688 -11.47 44.24 -9.80
N PHE A 689 -11.11 45.44 -9.38
CA PHE A 689 -10.57 46.47 -10.27
C PHE A 689 -9.19 46.07 -10.81
N GLN A 690 -8.30 45.60 -9.94
CA GLN A 690 -7.00 45.05 -10.32
C GLN A 690 -7.17 43.87 -11.29
N GLN A 691 -8.10 42.97 -10.98
CA GLN A 691 -8.42 41.83 -11.83
C GLN A 691 -8.93 42.28 -13.21
N ARG A 692 -9.85 43.24 -13.29
CA ARG A 692 -10.29 43.84 -14.56
C ARG A 692 -9.15 44.47 -15.36
N LEU A 693 -8.19 45.13 -14.71
CA LEU A 693 -7.00 45.68 -15.37
C LEU A 693 -6.09 44.59 -15.95
N LEU A 694 -6.09 43.39 -15.35
CA LEU A 694 -5.21 42.28 -15.69
C LEU A 694 -5.85 41.22 -16.60
N GLU A 695 -7.16 41.00 -16.53
CA GLU A 695 -7.84 39.93 -17.24
C GLU A 695 -8.13 40.32 -18.70
N GLY A 696 -7.33 39.79 -19.61
CA GLY A 696 -7.60 39.81 -21.04
C GLY A 696 -7.96 38.42 -21.58
N ASP A 697 -7.79 38.26 -22.88
CA ASP A 697 -8.16 37.03 -23.56
C ASP A 697 -7.15 35.88 -23.30
N PRO A 698 -7.61 34.62 -23.26
CA PRO A 698 -6.72 33.46 -23.25
C PRO A 698 -5.79 33.45 -24.47
N LEU A 699 -4.50 33.14 -24.26
CA LEU A 699 -3.48 33.10 -25.31
C LEU A 699 -2.96 31.68 -25.55
N VAL A 700 -2.74 30.91 -24.47
CA VAL A 700 -2.32 29.51 -24.54
C VAL A 700 -3.25 28.69 -23.67
N ILE A 701 -3.82 27.65 -24.26
CA ILE A 701 -4.85 26.82 -23.64
C ILE A 701 -4.44 25.37 -23.80
N GLU A 702 -4.44 24.63 -22.71
CA GLU A 702 -4.24 23.19 -22.72
C GLU A 702 -5.60 22.50 -22.51
N GLY A 703 -5.91 21.50 -23.33
CA GLY A 703 -7.04 20.60 -23.16
C GLY A 703 -6.59 19.15 -23.09
N LYS A 704 -7.24 18.36 -22.24
CA LYS A 704 -7.11 16.90 -22.20
C LYS A 704 -8.30 16.30 -22.94
N ILE A 705 -8.04 15.46 -23.94
CA ILE A 705 -9.07 14.91 -24.84
C ILE A 705 -9.01 13.39 -24.80
N GLY A 706 -10.14 12.74 -24.48
CA GLY A 706 -10.24 11.29 -24.29
C GLY A 706 -10.88 10.94 -22.95
N SER A 707 -10.88 9.67 -22.58
CA SER A 707 -11.46 9.17 -21.32
C SER A 707 -10.48 8.28 -20.55
N GLY A 708 -10.70 8.14 -19.23
CA GLY A 708 -9.84 7.32 -18.36
C GLY A 708 -8.40 7.84 -18.29
N GLN A 709 -7.43 6.92 -18.23
CA GLN A 709 -5.99 7.24 -18.23
C GLN A 709 -5.44 7.58 -19.62
N ARG A 710 -6.25 7.43 -20.68
CA ARG A 710 -5.90 7.72 -22.08
C ARG A 710 -6.48 9.05 -22.53
N ARG A 711 -5.83 10.11 -22.08
CA ARG A 711 -6.18 11.48 -22.49
C ARG A 711 -5.04 12.08 -23.30
N GLY A 712 -5.27 12.35 -24.57
CA GLY A 712 -4.33 13.14 -25.36
C GLY A 712 -4.23 14.55 -24.81
N THR A 713 -3.05 15.16 -24.95
CA THR A 713 -2.83 16.55 -24.52
C THR A 713 -2.79 17.44 -25.75
N VAL A 714 -3.67 18.44 -25.79
CA VAL A 714 -3.73 19.43 -26.86
C VAL A 714 -3.40 20.80 -26.32
N VAL A 715 -2.35 21.43 -26.84
CA VAL A 715 -1.97 22.79 -26.48
C VAL A 715 -2.24 23.71 -27.66
N ALA A 716 -3.08 24.71 -27.48
CA ALA A 716 -3.45 25.66 -28.50
C ALA A 716 -2.92 27.07 -28.19
N PHE A 717 -2.05 27.57 -29.07
CA PHE A 717 -1.56 28.93 -29.10
C PHE A 717 -2.44 29.77 -30.03
N MET A 718 -3.08 30.80 -29.48
CA MET A 718 -4.00 31.66 -30.21
C MET A 718 -3.28 32.64 -31.17
N THR A 719 -1.97 32.53 -31.33
CA THR A 719 -1.11 33.35 -32.20
C THR A 719 -0.17 32.46 -33.02
N SER A 720 0.53 33.05 -34.00
CA SER A 720 1.43 32.31 -34.90
C SER A 720 2.72 31.88 -34.20
N ALA A 721 3.27 30.74 -34.63
CA ALA A 721 4.59 30.28 -34.18
C ALA A 721 5.71 31.21 -34.66
N ASN A 722 5.54 31.88 -35.81
CA ASN A 722 6.56 32.77 -36.37
C ASN A 722 6.23 34.26 -36.17
N PRO A 723 7.26 35.12 -36.00
CA PRO A 723 7.11 36.56 -35.97
C PRO A 723 7.00 37.16 -37.38
N SER A 724 6.63 36.38 -38.40
CA SER A 724 6.65 36.85 -39.80
C SER A 724 5.68 38.01 -40.04
N PRO A 725 6.05 38.96 -40.93
CA PRO A 725 5.17 40.05 -41.34
C PRO A 725 3.89 39.51 -41.98
N VAL A 726 2.76 40.17 -41.73
CA VAL A 726 1.51 39.90 -42.43
C VAL A 726 1.66 40.34 -43.89
N ALA A 727 1.26 39.50 -44.86
CA ALA A 727 1.44 39.79 -46.27
C ALA A 727 0.84 41.15 -46.67
N GLY A 728 1.66 42.03 -47.26
CA GLY A 728 1.26 43.38 -47.64
C GLY A 728 1.09 44.38 -46.48
N ARG A 729 1.62 44.10 -45.28
CA ARG A 729 1.54 44.96 -44.09
C ARG A 729 2.90 45.11 -43.38
N ASN A 730 3.11 46.25 -42.72
CA ASN A 730 4.34 46.58 -41.97
C ASN A 730 4.25 46.17 -40.48
N TYR A 731 3.74 44.97 -40.15
CA TYR A 731 3.71 44.44 -38.78
C TYR A 731 3.62 42.90 -38.72
N SER A 732 4.12 42.30 -37.64
CA SER A 732 4.13 40.85 -37.38
C SER A 732 2.98 40.39 -36.49
N TRP A 733 2.77 39.06 -36.35
CA TRP A 733 1.80 38.47 -35.40
C TRP A 733 2.22 38.64 -33.94
N ASN A 734 3.50 38.49 -33.65
CA ASN A 734 4.12 38.66 -32.34
C ASN A 734 5.63 38.92 -32.50
N ASN A 735 6.31 39.20 -31.38
CA ASN A 735 7.78 39.33 -31.32
C ASN A 735 8.47 38.13 -30.65
N TRP A 736 7.74 37.04 -30.36
CA TRP A 736 8.23 35.97 -29.47
C TRP A 736 9.42 35.21 -30.06
N GLY A 737 9.36 34.91 -31.35
CA GLY A 737 10.42 34.20 -32.07
C GLY A 737 11.57 35.09 -32.57
N ASN A 738 11.63 36.36 -32.17
CA ASN A 738 12.73 37.25 -32.55
C ASN A 738 14.01 36.90 -31.77
N GLU A 739 15.19 37.11 -32.37
CA GLU A 739 16.49 36.78 -31.75
C GLU A 739 16.74 37.46 -30.39
N MET A 740 16.05 38.57 -30.11
CA MET A 740 16.14 39.28 -28.82
C MET A 740 15.33 38.64 -27.68
N PHE A 741 14.49 37.62 -27.93
CA PHE A 741 13.67 36.96 -26.91
C PHE A 741 14.19 35.57 -26.55
N PHE A 742 14.83 35.50 -25.39
CA PHE A 742 15.48 34.30 -24.87
C PHE A 742 14.52 33.20 -24.40
N SER A 743 13.21 33.48 -24.25
CA SER A 743 12.25 32.50 -23.73
C SER A 743 11.66 31.54 -24.77
N TYR A 744 11.70 31.86 -26.07
CA TYR A 744 11.03 31.07 -27.10
C TYR A 744 11.67 29.68 -27.32
N VAL A 745 13.00 29.64 -27.43
CA VAL A 745 13.75 28.39 -27.61
C VAL A 745 13.60 27.45 -26.40
N PRO A 746 13.81 27.90 -25.14
CA PRO A 746 13.53 27.09 -23.95
C PRO A 746 12.07 26.66 -23.86
N MET A 747 11.11 27.56 -24.13
CA MET A 747 9.67 27.22 -24.11
C MET A 747 9.34 26.06 -25.04
N LEU A 748 9.76 26.12 -26.31
CA LEU A 748 9.49 25.05 -27.27
C LEU A 748 10.17 23.73 -26.86
N ALA A 749 11.40 23.77 -26.36
CA ALA A 749 12.11 22.59 -25.90
C ALA A 749 11.42 21.93 -24.69
N PHE A 750 10.96 22.73 -23.72
CA PHE A 750 10.25 22.25 -22.54
C PHE A 750 8.85 21.75 -22.88
N LEU A 751 8.10 22.48 -23.71
CA LEU A 751 6.81 22.05 -24.22
C LEU A 751 6.92 20.71 -24.93
N GLN A 752 7.88 20.56 -25.84
CA GLN A 752 8.10 19.33 -26.60
C GLN A 752 8.41 18.15 -25.67
N SER A 753 9.29 18.35 -24.70
CA SER A 753 9.69 17.30 -23.75
C SER A 753 8.52 16.89 -22.84
N TYR A 754 7.77 17.87 -22.34
CA TYR A 754 6.54 17.66 -21.56
C TYR A 754 5.51 16.87 -22.37
N LEU A 755 5.18 17.33 -23.57
CA LEU A 755 4.18 16.69 -24.41
C LEU A 755 4.58 15.29 -24.88
N ALA A 756 5.88 15.05 -25.10
CA ALA A 756 6.38 13.71 -25.38
C ALA A 756 6.24 12.79 -24.16
N GLY A 757 6.50 13.28 -22.94
CA GLY A 757 6.25 12.54 -21.69
C GLY A 757 4.77 12.27 -21.42
N GLU A 758 3.89 13.20 -21.80
CA GLU A 758 2.43 13.04 -21.70
C GLU A 758 1.83 12.14 -22.78
N SER A 759 2.59 11.84 -23.84
CA SER A 759 2.10 11.05 -24.97
C SER A 759 1.83 9.59 -24.55
N ARG A 760 0.89 8.93 -25.23
CA ARG A 760 0.55 7.52 -25.00
C ARG A 760 1.76 6.58 -24.88
N LYS A 761 2.72 6.70 -25.80
CA LYS A 761 3.93 5.86 -25.83
C LYS A 761 4.82 6.07 -24.60
N ALA A 762 4.68 7.19 -23.89
CA ALA A 762 5.36 7.50 -22.63
C ALA A 762 4.47 7.30 -21.38
N ARG A 763 3.14 7.37 -21.51
CA ARG A 763 2.21 7.12 -20.38
C ARG A 763 1.89 5.66 -20.13
N GLU A 764 1.75 4.84 -21.18
CA GLU A 764 1.62 3.36 -21.05
C GLU A 764 2.87 2.73 -20.39
N THR A 765 3.87 3.57 -20.14
CA THR A 765 5.21 3.23 -19.74
C THR A 765 5.66 4.03 -18.51
N GLU A 766 4.76 4.67 -17.74
CA GLU A 766 5.09 5.19 -16.39
C GLU A 766 5.84 4.11 -15.58
N THR A 767 7.15 4.35 -15.40
CA THR A 767 8.24 3.36 -15.52
C THR A 767 8.57 2.55 -14.27
N SER A 768 7.62 2.36 -13.34
CA SER A 768 7.78 1.47 -12.19
C SER A 768 6.45 1.27 -11.48
N HIS A 769 5.77 0.16 -11.75
CA HIS A 769 4.65 -0.25 -10.91
C HIS A 769 5.16 -0.92 -9.65
N LEU A 770 4.38 -0.81 -8.58
CA LEU A 770 4.61 -1.65 -7.40
C LEU A 770 4.25 -3.09 -7.75
N LEU A 771 5.12 -4.00 -7.34
CA LEU A 771 4.91 -5.42 -7.41
C LEU A 771 3.80 -5.78 -6.42
N ALA A 772 2.76 -6.43 -6.93
CA ALA A 772 1.61 -6.87 -6.17
C ALA A 772 1.15 -8.24 -6.68
N ARG A 773 0.40 -8.98 -5.85
CA ARG A 773 -0.14 -10.31 -6.19
C ARG A 773 -0.98 -10.31 -7.47
N SER A 774 -1.71 -9.23 -7.72
CA SER A 774 -2.45 -9.00 -8.96
C SER A 774 -2.17 -7.59 -9.47
N VAL A 775 -1.60 -7.50 -10.67
CA VAL A 775 -1.36 -6.22 -11.37
C VAL A 775 -2.31 -6.15 -12.56
N GLU A 776 -3.21 -5.17 -12.56
CA GLU A 776 -4.12 -4.94 -13.68
C GLU A 776 -3.47 -4.04 -14.73
N VAL A 777 -3.43 -4.52 -15.98
CA VAL A 777 -3.06 -3.70 -17.14
C VAL A 777 -4.25 -3.61 -18.09
N ARG A 778 -4.52 -2.40 -18.60
CA ARG A 778 -5.72 -2.11 -19.37
C ARG A 778 -5.36 -1.70 -20.80
N PHE A 779 -6.02 -2.33 -21.77
CA PHE A 779 -5.80 -2.10 -23.19
C PHE A 779 -7.09 -1.75 -23.91
N ASP A 780 -7.00 -1.14 -25.10
CA ASP A 780 -8.18 -0.73 -25.88
C ASP A 780 -8.74 -1.96 -26.59
N LYS A 781 -10.05 -2.20 -26.49
CA LYS A 781 -10.65 -3.34 -27.19
C LYS A 781 -10.73 -3.14 -28.71
N GLU A 782 -10.74 -1.90 -29.19
CA GLU A 782 -10.72 -1.60 -30.62
C GLU A 782 -9.32 -1.84 -31.23
N GLN A 783 -8.27 -1.79 -30.41
CA GLN A 783 -6.89 -1.91 -30.88
C GLN A 783 -6.26 -3.28 -30.59
N TYR A 784 -6.66 -3.97 -29.53
CA TYR A 784 -6.03 -5.21 -29.11
C TYR A 784 -7.05 -6.33 -28.90
N ALA A 785 -6.64 -7.56 -29.23
CA ALA A 785 -7.40 -8.75 -28.90
C ALA A 785 -7.37 -9.03 -27.39
N PRO A 786 -8.36 -9.74 -26.81
CA PRO A 786 -8.40 -10.11 -25.39
C PRO A 786 -7.44 -11.24 -25.02
N ARG A 787 -6.26 -11.25 -25.65
CA ARG A 787 -5.20 -12.24 -25.42
C ARG A 787 -3.83 -11.57 -25.43
N LEU A 788 -3.10 -11.79 -24.35
CA LEU A 788 -1.76 -11.28 -24.11
C LEU A 788 -0.80 -12.46 -23.90
N GLN A 789 0.41 -12.41 -24.46
CA GLN A 789 1.50 -13.28 -24.01
C GLN A 789 2.42 -12.51 -23.06
N LEU A 790 2.67 -13.07 -21.88
CA LEU A 790 3.53 -12.46 -20.87
C LEU A 790 4.89 -13.17 -20.85
N PHE A 791 5.95 -12.37 -20.79
CA PHE A 791 7.32 -12.85 -20.64
C PHE A 791 8.00 -12.14 -19.47
N TYR A 792 8.86 -12.84 -18.74
CA TYR A 792 9.85 -12.23 -17.86
C TYR A 792 11.12 -11.97 -18.67
N TRP A 793 11.68 -10.77 -18.57
CA TRP A 793 12.90 -10.38 -19.26
C TRP A 793 14.03 -10.25 -18.21
N PRO A 794 14.89 -11.28 -18.08
CA PRO A 794 15.96 -11.24 -17.08
C PRO A 794 16.92 -10.09 -17.33
N GLU A 795 17.48 -9.53 -16.25
CA GLU A 795 18.45 -8.46 -16.34
C GLU A 795 19.70 -8.90 -17.13
N GLY A 796 20.14 -8.04 -18.05
CA GLY A 796 21.34 -8.24 -18.87
C GLY A 796 21.22 -9.30 -19.96
N LYS A 797 20.03 -9.88 -20.13
CA LYS A 797 19.74 -10.79 -21.24
C LYS A 797 19.24 -10.00 -22.45
N PRO A 798 19.60 -10.39 -23.69
CA PRO A 798 18.96 -9.85 -24.88
C PRO A 798 17.44 -10.07 -24.81
N ARG A 799 16.67 -9.19 -25.46
CA ARG A 799 15.20 -9.27 -25.47
C ARG A 799 14.67 -10.61 -25.99
N ASP A 800 15.40 -11.26 -26.89
CA ASP A 800 15.02 -12.54 -27.49
C ASP A 800 15.20 -13.73 -26.52
N GLU A 801 15.96 -13.57 -25.43
CA GLU A 801 16.15 -14.57 -24.37
C GLU A 801 15.12 -14.43 -23.22
N GLN A 802 13.99 -13.76 -23.47
CA GLN A 802 12.91 -13.63 -22.51
C GLN A 802 12.23 -14.98 -22.19
N GLN A 803 11.84 -15.18 -20.94
CA GLN A 803 11.21 -16.41 -20.44
C GLN A 803 9.68 -16.30 -20.53
N ALA A 804 9.03 -17.20 -21.26
CA ALA A 804 7.57 -17.20 -21.38
C ALA A 804 6.90 -17.60 -20.06
N LEU A 805 6.00 -16.74 -19.56
CA LEU A 805 5.19 -17.02 -18.37
C LEU A 805 3.79 -17.56 -18.71
N GLY A 806 3.37 -17.41 -19.98
CA GLY A 806 2.11 -17.96 -20.48
C GLY A 806 1.24 -16.93 -21.20
N ALA A 807 0.08 -17.39 -21.67
CA ALA A 807 -0.94 -16.53 -22.26
C ALA A 807 -1.98 -16.15 -21.20
N ILE A 808 -2.38 -14.88 -21.19
CA ILE A 808 -3.36 -14.31 -20.27
C ILE A 808 -4.56 -13.85 -21.10
N THR A 809 -5.75 -14.27 -20.68
CA THR A 809 -7.01 -13.83 -21.29
C THR A 809 -7.49 -12.57 -20.59
N GLY A 810 -7.81 -11.55 -21.37
CA GLY A 810 -8.34 -10.29 -20.86
C GLY A 810 -9.86 -10.36 -20.68
N VAL A 811 -10.38 -9.64 -19.70
CA VAL A 811 -11.81 -9.46 -19.47
C VAL A 811 -12.23 -8.12 -20.06
N GLU A 812 -13.21 -8.12 -20.96
CA GLU A 812 -13.76 -6.89 -21.52
C GLU A 812 -14.55 -6.12 -20.47
N SER A 813 -14.25 -4.84 -20.31
CA SER A 813 -14.91 -3.92 -19.40
C SER A 813 -15.15 -2.58 -20.10
N GLY A 814 -16.37 -2.40 -20.63
CA GLY A 814 -16.72 -1.19 -21.37
C GLY A 814 -15.97 -1.08 -22.71
N GLN A 815 -15.07 -0.10 -22.83
CA GLN A 815 -14.20 0.12 -24.00
C GLN A 815 -12.78 -0.45 -23.80
N GLU A 816 -12.51 -1.05 -22.64
CA GLU A 816 -11.18 -1.57 -22.29
C GLU A 816 -11.19 -3.10 -22.16
N ILE A 817 -10.02 -3.70 -22.30
CA ILE A 817 -9.70 -5.07 -21.96
C ILE A 817 -8.78 -5.02 -20.74
N VAL A 818 -9.20 -5.65 -19.64
CA VAL A 818 -8.42 -5.73 -18.41
C VAL A 818 -7.71 -7.08 -18.36
N PHE A 819 -6.38 -7.08 -18.33
CA PHE A 819 -5.58 -8.27 -18.05
C PHE A 819 -5.09 -8.21 -16.61
N ARG A 820 -5.30 -9.31 -15.88
CA ARG A 820 -4.78 -9.49 -14.52
C ARG A 820 -3.52 -10.32 -14.58
N LEU A 821 -2.40 -9.71 -14.24
CA LEU A 821 -1.09 -10.35 -14.20
C LEU A 821 -0.82 -10.82 -12.76
N GLN A 822 -0.22 -11.99 -12.59
CA GLN A 822 0.21 -12.52 -11.28
C GLN A 822 1.75 -12.63 -11.23
N PRO A 823 2.46 -11.50 -11.18
CA PRO A 823 3.91 -11.48 -11.15
C PRO A 823 4.44 -12.00 -9.80
N GLN A 824 5.51 -12.81 -9.85
CA GLN A 824 6.10 -13.45 -8.66
C GLN A 824 7.37 -12.74 -8.17
N GLN A 825 7.99 -11.90 -9.00
CA GLN A 825 9.28 -11.28 -8.71
C GLN A 825 9.37 -9.87 -9.31
N ALA A 826 10.32 -9.08 -8.80
CA ALA A 826 10.62 -7.77 -9.35
C ALA A 826 11.43 -7.88 -10.66
N GLY A 827 11.38 -6.84 -11.48
CA GLY A 827 12.16 -6.73 -12.71
C GLY A 827 11.34 -6.35 -13.93
N PHE A 828 11.82 -6.78 -15.10
CA PHE A 828 11.29 -6.40 -16.40
C PHE A 828 10.37 -7.48 -16.95
N TYR A 829 9.20 -7.08 -17.43
CA TYR A 829 8.20 -7.94 -18.06
C TYR A 829 7.90 -7.44 -19.46
N VAL A 830 7.75 -8.35 -20.42
CA VAL A 830 7.37 -8.02 -21.80
C VAL A 830 5.96 -8.53 -22.07
N LEU A 831 5.10 -7.62 -22.48
CA LEU A 831 3.72 -7.86 -22.83
C LEU A 831 3.62 -7.88 -24.36
N ARG A 832 3.28 -9.02 -24.94
CA ARG A 832 3.09 -9.16 -26.38
C ARG A 832 1.60 -9.21 -26.71
N LEU A 833 1.13 -8.17 -27.36
CA LEU A 833 -0.26 -7.89 -27.70
C LEU A 833 -0.48 -8.06 -29.21
N ASN A 834 -1.67 -8.48 -29.60
CA ASN A 834 -2.05 -8.64 -31.01
C ASN A 834 -3.23 -7.74 -31.34
N GLU A 835 -3.35 -7.30 -32.59
CA GLU A 835 -4.54 -6.61 -33.08
C GLU A 835 -5.75 -7.58 -33.17
N PRO A 836 -6.99 -7.09 -33.04
CA PRO A 836 -8.20 -7.87 -33.29
C PRO A 836 -8.22 -8.38 -34.74
N GLY A 837 -8.34 -9.69 -34.91
CA GLY A 837 -8.48 -10.35 -36.22
C GLY A 837 -9.86 -10.97 -36.40
N GLU A 838 -10.25 -11.27 -37.64
CA GLU A 838 -11.40 -12.12 -37.93
C GLU A 838 -11.04 -13.59 -37.64
N GLY A 839 -11.63 -14.18 -36.59
CA GLY A 839 -11.39 -15.56 -36.18
C GLY A 839 -10.24 -15.74 -35.17
N ILE A 840 -9.53 -16.88 -35.22
CA ILE A 840 -8.48 -17.26 -34.24
C ILE A 840 -7.10 -16.69 -34.61
N ALA A 841 -6.91 -16.23 -35.85
CA ALA A 841 -5.64 -15.71 -36.33
C ALA A 841 -5.49 -14.21 -35.98
N PRO A 842 -4.43 -13.80 -35.26
CA PRO A 842 -4.17 -12.39 -35.00
C PRO A 842 -3.87 -11.65 -36.31
N LYS A 843 -4.28 -10.37 -36.38
CA LYS A 843 -3.97 -9.48 -37.50
C LYS A 843 -2.69 -8.70 -37.19
N GLY A 844 -1.84 -8.49 -38.20
CA GLY A 844 -0.63 -7.67 -38.08
C GLY A 844 0.51 -8.33 -37.31
N GLU A 845 1.61 -7.57 -37.12
CA GLU A 845 2.73 -7.98 -36.27
C GLU A 845 2.41 -7.69 -34.80
N PRO A 846 2.79 -8.58 -33.86
CA PRO A 846 2.54 -8.38 -32.45
C PRO A 846 3.27 -7.14 -31.90
N GLU A 847 2.54 -6.28 -31.20
CA GLU A 847 3.10 -5.14 -30.48
C GLU A 847 3.65 -5.59 -29.12
N SER A 848 4.87 -5.16 -28.80
CA SER A 848 5.52 -5.53 -27.53
C SER A 848 5.69 -4.32 -26.61
N ARG A 849 5.16 -4.42 -25.40
CA ARG A 849 5.25 -3.41 -24.32
C ARG A 849 6.14 -3.91 -23.19
N ILE A 850 6.76 -2.99 -22.45
CA ILE A 850 7.58 -3.31 -21.28
C ILE A 850 6.87 -2.80 -20.04
N LEU A 851 6.79 -3.66 -19.04
CA LEU A 851 6.29 -3.37 -17.70
C LEU A 851 7.42 -3.60 -16.72
N VAL A 852 7.67 -2.63 -15.84
CA VAL A 852 8.68 -2.75 -14.78
C VAL A 852 7.96 -2.82 -13.46
N LEU A 853 8.25 -3.87 -12.68
CA LEU A 853 7.68 -4.12 -11.37
C LEU A 853 8.76 -4.03 -10.29
N ASN A 854 8.54 -3.23 -9.26
CA ASN A 854 9.47 -3.04 -8.14
C ASN A 854 8.79 -3.34 -6.80
N PRO A 855 9.55 -3.83 -5.81
CA PRO A 855 9.01 -4.04 -4.46
C PRO A 855 8.50 -2.73 -3.82
N ASP A 856 7.53 -2.85 -2.91
CA ASP A 856 7.02 -1.73 -2.11
C ASP A 856 7.93 -1.44 -0.90
N CYS A 857 9.17 -1.00 -1.19
CA CYS A 857 10.20 -0.75 -0.19
C CYS A 857 9.81 0.31 0.85
N ARG A 858 8.86 1.20 0.54
CA ARG A 858 8.44 2.24 1.49
C ARG A 858 7.74 1.63 2.71
N GLU A 859 7.12 0.48 2.51
CA GLU A 859 6.20 -0.10 3.48
C GLU A 859 6.67 -1.46 3.99
N GLU A 860 7.51 -2.16 3.22
CA GLU A 860 8.18 -3.39 3.65
C GLU A 860 9.58 -3.12 4.25
N GLY A 861 10.13 -1.91 4.04
CA GLY A 861 11.47 -1.55 4.51
C GLY A 861 11.54 -1.18 6.00
N ASP A 862 10.40 -1.01 6.69
CA ASP A 862 10.37 -0.78 8.13
C ASP A 862 10.29 -2.10 8.89
N LEU A 863 11.45 -2.57 9.35
CA LEU A 863 11.59 -3.86 10.01
C LEU A 863 11.14 -3.87 11.48
N ARG A 864 10.58 -2.76 12.01
CA ARG A 864 10.08 -2.70 13.39
C ARG A 864 8.98 -3.72 13.61
N ARG A 865 8.99 -4.36 14.78
CA ARG A 865 8.03 -5.41 15.17
C ARG A 865 7.03 -4.90 16.18
N VAL A 866 5.82 -5.44 16.13
CA VAL A 866 4.76 -5.12 17.09
C VAL A 866 5.14 -5.62 18.50
N ALA A 867 4.89 -4.80 19.52
CA ALA A 867 5.00 -5.22 20.91
C ALA A 867 3.88 -6.21 21.25
N GLU A 868 4.15 -7.18 22.13
CA GLU A 868 3.15 -8.20 22.47
C GLU A 868 1.93 -7.58 23.16
N ALA A 869 2.15 -6.65 24.09
CA ALA A 869 1.07 -5.94 24.77
C ALA A 869 0.18 -5.14 23.80
N ASP A 870 0.77 -4.51 22.78
CA ASP A 870 0.03 -3.73 21.78
C ASP A 870 -0.84 -4.65 20.92
N LEU A 871 -0.30 -5.79 20.48
CA LEU A 871 -1.06 -6.78 19.70
C LEU A 871 -2.20 -7.39 20.53
N GLN A 872 -1.96 -7.72 21.81
CA GLN A 872 -2.98 -8.21 22.72
C GLN A 872 -4.11 -7.20 22.91
N GLU A 873 -3.78 -5.93 23.08
CA GLU A 873 -4.74 -4.85 23.23
C GLU A 873 -5.56 -4.63 21.96
N GLN A 874 -4.91 -4.62 20.78
CA GLN A 874 -5.62 -4.54 19.50
C GLN A 874 -6.54 -5.71 19.26
N TRP A 875 -6.09 -6.93 19.56
CA TRP A 875 -6.91 -8.12 19.40
C TRP A 875 -8.12 -8.05 20.33
N ARG A 876 -7.92 -7.69 21.60
CA ARG A 876 -9.00 -7.51 22.56
C ARG A 876 -10.02 -6.47 22.09
N ARG A 877 -9.57 -5.31 21.60
CA ARG A 877 -10.45 -4.27 21.04
C ARG A 877 -11.28 -4.78 19.88
N SER A 878 -10.63 -5.47 18.94
CA SER A 878 -11.27 -6.05 17.74
C SER A 878 -12.37 -7.06 18.08
N LEU A 879 -12.29 -7.70 19.25
CA LEU A 879 -13.30 -8.64 19.74
C LEU A 879 -14.44 -7.96 20.52
N THR A 880 -14.20 -6.78 21.09
CA THR A 880 -15.19 -6.06 21.91
C THR A 880 -15.97 -4.98 21.16
N GLU A 881 -15.53 -4.62 19.95
CA GLU A 881 -16.14 -3.60 19.09
C GLU A 881 -16.79 -4.26 17.86
N GLY A 882 -17.97 -3.77 17.42
CA GLY A 882 -18.69 -4.30 16.24
C GLY A 882 -20.00 -5.05 16.54
N GLU A 883 -20.61 -5.64 15.50
CA GLU A 883 -21.95 -6.28 15.56
C GLU A 883 -21.97 -7.62 16.33
N LEU A 884 -20.84 -8.34 16.40
CA LEU A 884 -20.68 -9.63 17.08
C LEU A 884 -19.85 -9.52 18.39
N ARG A 885 -19.96 -8.39 19.10
CA ARG A 885 -19.13 -8.09 20.27
C ARG A 885 -19.14 -9.19 21.34
N LEU A 886 -17.95 -9.59 21.76
CA LEU A 886 -17.72 -10.46 22.91
C LEU A 886 -17.72 -9.64 24.21
N ALA A 887 -18.11 -10.27 25.32
CA ALA A 887 -17.94 -9.63 26.63
C ALA A 887 -16.43 -9.46 26.91
N PHE A 888 -16.04 -8.37 27.58
CA PHE A 888 -14.63 -8.06 27.85
C PHE A 888 -13.87 -9.25 28.48
N GLN A 889 -14.49 -9.91 29.47
CA GLN A 889 -13.88 -11.08 30.13
C GLN A 889 -13.72 -12.28 29.20
N GLU A 890 -14.66 -12.50 28.27
CA GLU A 890 -14.57 -13.57 27.27
C GLU A 890 -13.43 -13.28 26.28
N ALA A 891 -13.35 -12.05 25.78
CA ALA A 891 -12.27 -11.61 24.90
C ALA A 891 -10.90 -11.78 25.57
N GLN A 892 -10.79 -11.38 26.84
CA GLN A 892 -9.56 -11.54 27.63
C GLN A 892 -9.16 -13.01 27.79
N GLN A 893 -10.12 -13.92 27.99
CA GLN A 893 -9.83 -15.36 28.07
C GLN A 893 -9.37 -15.95 26.73
N ILE A 894 -9.93 -15.50 25.61
CA ILE A 894 -9.54 -15.97 24.27
C ILE A 894 -8.09 -15.57 23.97
N VAL A 895 -7.76 -14.30 24.22
CA VAL A 895 -6.39 -13.78 24.02
C VAL A 895 -5.41 -14.49 24.94
N ALA A 896 -5.72 -14.65 26.24
CA ALA A 896 -4.82 -15.25 27.22
C ALA A 896 -4.57 -16.77 27.02
N ARG A 897 -5.44 -17.48 26.31
CA ARG A 897 -5.28 -18.92 26.01
C ARG A 897 -4.42 -19.18 24.77
N SER A 898 -4.22 -18.16 23.94
CA SER A 898 -3.48 -18.30 22.69
C SER A 898 -2.01 -17.98 22.94
N PRO A 899 -1.05 -18.90 22.67
CA PRO A 899 0.36 -18.55 22.70
C PRO A 899 0.64 -17.52 21.60
N LEU A 900 0.97 -16.32 22.03
CA LEU A 900 1.21 -15.17 21.18
C LEU A 900 2.71 -14.97 20.99
N LEU A 901 3.13 -14.83 19.74
CA LEU A 901 4.50 -14.45 19.35
C LEU A 901 5.56 -15.40 19.94
N THR A 902 5.28 -16.71 19.93
CA THR A 902 6.21 -17.73 20.42
C THR A 902 7.19 -18.15 19.34
N GLU A 903 8.41 -18.54 19.73
CA GLU A 903 9.46 -18.89 18.77
C GLU A 903 9.70 -20.40 18.66
N ALA A 904 9.01 -21.17 19.51
CA ALA A 904 9.16 -22.61 19.60
C ALA A 904 7.80 -23.31 19.54
N ALA A 905 7.82 -24.50 18.94
CA ALA A 905 6.73 -25.46 19.05
C ALA A 905 6.44 -25.74 20.54
N PRO A 906 5.17 -25.72 20.98
CA PRO A 906 4.86 -26.10 22.34
C PRO A 906 5.19 -27.58 22.54
N PRO A 907 5.58 -27.98 23.77
CA PRO A 907 6.03 -29.34 24.03
C PRO A 907 4.94 -30.36 23.67
N PRO A 908 5.31 -31.55 23.15
CA PRO A 908 4.38 -32.63 22.78
C PRO A 908 3.32 -32.98 23.85
N GLN A 909 3.65 -32.73 25.12
CA GLN A 909 2.80 -33.02 26.28
C GLN A 909 1.53 -32.17 26.36
N GLU A 910 1.50 -30.97 25.74
CA GLU A 910 0.29 -30.13 25.71
C GLU A 910 -0.82 -30.68 24.80
N TYR A 911 -0.48 -31.51 23.82
CA TYR A 911 -1.46 -32.17 22.93
C TYR A 911 -2.13 -33.39 23.56
N VAL A 912 -1.60 -33.87 24.71
CA VAL A 912 -1.90 -35.20 25.29
C VAL A 912 -2.72 -35.10 26.59
N GLN A 913 -3.39 -33.99 26.90
CA GLN A 913 -4.29 -33.95 28.08
C GLN A 913 -5.57 -34.79 27.87
N ALA A 914 -5.43 -36.11 27.84
CA ALA A 914 -6.51 -37.06 28.00
C ALA A 914 -6.99 -36.98 29.46
N LYS A 915 -8.22 -36.48 29.68
CA LYS A 915 -8.86 -36.47 31.01
C LYS A 915 -8.81 -37.87 31.64
N SER A 916 -8.19 -37.95 32.82
CA SER A 916 -8.10 -39.15 33.65
C SER A 916 -9.42 -39.37 34.41
N TRP A 917 -9.68 -40.60 34.88
CA TRP A 917 -10.84 -40.92 35.74
C TRP A 917 -10.91 -40.03 37.01
N SER A 918 -9.76 -39.56 37.49
CA SER A 918 -9.63 -38.60 38.61
C SER A 918 -10.22 -37.22 38.31
N ASP A 919 -10.32 -36.84 37.04
CA ASP A 919 -10.74 -35.50 36.61
C ASP A 919 -12.27 -35.42 36.44
N TYR A 920 -12.95 -36.56 36.53
CA TYR A 920 -14.39 -36.64 36.53
C TYR A 920 -14.92 -36.53 37.96
N SER A 921 -15.44 -35.35 38.31
CA SER A 921 -16.00 -35.06 39.64
C SER A 921 -17.04 -36.11 40.09
N TRP A 922 -17.76 -36.75 39.16
CA TRP A 922 -18.74 -37.78 39.48
C TRP A 922 -18.14 -39.07 40.06
N VAL A 923 -16.90 -39.43 39.71
CA VAL A 923 -16.21 -40.62 40.26
C VAL A 923 -15.83 -40.37 41.72
N LEU A 924 -15.34 -39.16 42.03
CA LEU A 924 -15.09 -38.73 43.41
C LEU A 924 -16.39 -38.64 44.22
N LEU A 925 -17.47 -38.14 43.61
CA LEU A 925 -18.80 -38.11 44.23
C LEU A 925 -19.35 -39.51 44.49
N ALA A 926 -19.13 -40.47 43.59
CA ALA A 926 -19.54 -41.86 43.79
C ALA A 926 -18.75 -42.53 44.94
N LEU A 927 -17.45 -42.26 45.06
CA LEU A 927 -16.62 -42.73 46.19
C LEU A 927 -17.07 -42.09 47.51
N LEU A 928 -17.34 -40.78 47.51
CA LEU A 928 -17.88 -40.06 48.67
C LEU A 928 -19.27 -40.59 49.07
N ALA A 929 -20.14 -40.89 48.10
CA ALA A 929 -21.44 -41.50 48.36
C ALA A 929 -21.29 -42.89 48.99
N LEU A 930 -20.33 -43.69 48.53
CA LEU A 930 -20.04 -45.01 49.10
C LEU A 930 -19.52 -44.90 50.55
N LEU A 931 -18.65 -43.93 50.83
CA LEU A 931 -18.18 -43.61 52.19
C LEU A 931 -19.31 -43.13 53.10
N ALA A 932 -20.14 -42.20 52.62
CA ALA A 932 -21.28 -41.69 53.36
C ALA A 932 -22.31 -42.79 53.66
N LEU A 933 -22.54 -43.70 52.71
CA LEU A 933 -23.42 -44.86 52.90
C LEU A 933 -22.88 -45.82 53.96
N GLU A 934 -21.57 -46.08 53.99
CA GLU A 934 -20.95 -46.89 55.05
C GLU A 934 -21.13 -46.24 56.43
N GLN A 935 -20.86 -44.95 56.57
CA GLN A 935 -20.98 -44.22 57.83
C GLN A 935 -22.44 -44.15 58.30
N PHE A 936 -23.38 -43.91 57.38
CA PHE A 936 -24.81 -43.86 57.68
C PHE A 936 -25.34 -45.22 58.16
N LEU A 937 -24.97 -46.31 57.48
CA LEU A 937 -25.34 -47.66 57.91
C LEU A 937 -24.64 -48.04 59.23
N ALA A 938 -23.40 -47.61 59.45
CA ALA A 938 -22.69 -47.85 60.70
C ALA A 938 -23.37 -47.15 61.88
N MET A 939 -23.88 -45.94 61.66
CA MET A 939 -24.67 -45.19 62.65
C MET A 939 -26.02 -45.87 62.93
N LEU A 940 -26.76 -46.28 61.89
CA LEU A 940 -28.03 -46.99 62.03
C LEU A 940 -27.88 -48.33 62.77
N PHE A 941 -26.76 -49.03 62.57
CA PHE A 941 -26.49 -50.33 63.20
C PHE A 941 -25.77 -50.22 64.56
N SER A 942 -25.37 -49.01 64.97
CA SER A 942 -24.80 -48.75 66.30
C SER A 942 -25.91 -48.61 67.34
N HIS A 943 -26.17 -49.66 68.12
CA HIS A 943 -27.09 -49.59 69.27
C HIS A 943 -26.40 -48.94 70.47
N HIS A 944 -26.65 -47.66 70.71
CA HIS A 944 -26.35 -47.00 71.99
C HIS A 944 -27.53 -47.14 72.96
N VAL A 945 -27.26 -47.60 74.18
CA VAL A 945 -28.18 -47.53 75.31
C VAL A 945 -28.22 -46.08 75.80
N PRO A 946 -29.39 -45.43 75.93
CA PRO A 946 -29.47 -44.07 76.45
C PRO A 946 -29.18 -44.07 77.96
N ALA A 947 -28.11 -43.39 78.37
CA ALA A 947 -27.76 -43.24 79.78
C ALA A 947 -28.58 -42.09 80.41
N GLY A 948 -29.66 -42.45 81.10
CA GLY A 948 -30.40 -41.59 82.00
C GLY A 948 -30.34 -42.12 83.44
N GLU A 949 -29.97 -41.22 84.35
CA GLU A 949 -30.12 -41.24 85.83
C GLU A 949 -29.05 -41.87 86.76
N LYS A 950 -28.51 -40.93 87.59
CA LYS A 950 -28.12 -40.95 89.02
C LYS A 950 -26.68 -41.34 89.43
N GLY A 951 -25.94 -40.31 89.89
CA GLY A 951 -25.63 -40.20 91.32
C GLY A 951 -24.18 -39.92 91.76
N LEU A 952 -23.96 -38.67 92.23
CA LEU A 952 -23.04 -38.20 93.29
C LEU A 952 -21.52 -37.99 93.06
N GLN A 953 -21.06 -36.95 93.75
CA GLN A 953 -19.83 -36.13 93.68
C GLN A 953 -18.61 -36.66 94.50
N PRO A 954 -17.41 -36.03 94.40
CA PRO A 954 -16.05 -36.55 94.75
C PRO A 954 -15.60 -36.15 96.19
N PRO A 955 -14.37 -36.42 96.75
CA PRO A 955 -13.01 -35.87 96.37
C PRO A 955 -11.78 -36.73 96.91
N PRO A 956 -10.56 -36.23 97.29
CA PRO A 956 -9.54 -35.29 96.70
C PRO A 956 -8.04 -35.78 96.72
N ALA A 957 -7.13 -34.89 96.22
CA ALA A 957 -5.71 -34.64 96.60
C ALA A 957 -4.60 -35.33 95.75
N ALA A 958 -3.43 -34.73 95.42
CA ALA A 958 -2.75 -33.51 95.88
C ALA A 958 -1.64 -33.03 94.88
N ARG A 959 -1.44 -31.69 94.83
CA ARG A 959 -0.16 -30.89 94.93
C ARG A 959 1.02 -31.20 93.99
N LEU A 960 1.87 -30.28 93.49
CA LEU A 960 2.21 -28.85 93.69
C LEU A 960 3.37 -28.55 92.68
N VAL A 961 3.50 -27.39 91.99
CA VAL A 961 4.38 -26.22 92.24
C VAL A 961 4.60 -25.60 90.82
N SER A 962 3.99 -24.49 90.38
CA SER A 962 4.32 -23.06 90.56
C SER A 962 5.71 -22.59 90.08
N ILE A 963 5.77 -21.58 89.20
CA ILE A 963 6.42 -20.25 89.43
C ILE A 963 6.70 -19.49 88.10
N THR A 964 5.95 -18.39 87.95
CA THR A 964 6.28 -17.02 87.47
C THR A 964 6.84 -16.69 86.07
N SER A 965 6.04 -15.87 85.37
CA SER A 965 6.39 -14.72 84.48
C SER A 965 7.42 -13.74 85.11
N PRO A 966 8.05 -12.75 84.41
CA PRO A 966 7.32 -11.75 83.59
C PRO A 966 8.05 -11.06 82.40
N ALA A 967 7.21 -10.35 81.63
CA ALA A 967 7.39 -9.01 81.05
C ALA A 967 8.62 -8.65 80.17
N GLY A 968 8.31 -8.05 79.02
CA GLY A 968 9.25 -7.30 78.18
C GLY A 968 8.50 -6.63 77.02
N GLU A 969 8.23 -5.35 77.21
CA GLU A 969 7.39 -4.45 76.44
C GLU A 969 8.20 -3.73 75.33
N VAL A 970 7.51 -2.92 74.52
CA VAL A 970 7.99 -1.73 73.77
C VAL A 970 8.27 -1.86 72.25
N ALA A 971 7.21 -1.54 71.51
CA ALA A 971 7.04 -0.36 70.63
C ALA A 971 7.70 -0.21 69.24
N THR A 972 6.79 0.11 68.30
CA THR A 972 6.82 1.19 67.28
C THR A 972 7.84 1.16 66.14
N THR A 973 7.33 1.08 64.90
CA THR A 973 7.31 2.11 63.83
C THR A 973 7.02 1.40 62.50
N ALA A 974 5.87 1.60 61.87
CA ALA A 974 5.55 2.67 60.91
C ALA A 974 6.25 2.54 59.54
N THR A 975 5.39 2.59 58.51
CA THR A 975 5.57 3.14 57.16
C THR A 975 6.34 2.34 56.07
N THR A 976 5.53 1.84 55.14
CA THR A 976 5.61 2.01 53.66
C THR A 976 6.91 1.63 52.92
N SER A 977 6.78 0.60 52.10
CA SER A 977 6.91 0.68 50.62
C SER A 977 6.16 -0.49 50.00
#